data_AF-F3PXY2-F1
#
_entry.id   AF-F3PXY2-F1
#
_cell.length_a   1.000
_cell.length_b   1.000
_cell.length_c   1.000
_cell.angle_alpha   90.00
_cell.angle_beta   90.00
_cell.angle_gamma   90.00
#
_symmetry.space_group_name_H-M   'P 1'
#
loop_
_entity.id
_entity.type
_entity.pdbx_description
1 polymer ?
#
loop_
_entity_poly.entity_id
_entity_poly.type
_entity_poly.pdbx_seq_one_letter_code
_entity_poly.pdbx_strand_id
1 'polypeptide(L)'
;MNILCIFARILVYLLTLKILAHNIQKFNIMRKCLFLSLLLGLLWAVPETLSAAEHTYDVLFIQSYTSHTPWHSRLTTGLKSGFEKGGAKVNIVTEYLNADFWTFPSECFIMRRICERARQRNTDMIVTSGDEAFYTLVHCGDSLPYRLPVVVSGIKYPDENVLKKMPNVSGYVSKPDFSVLLEEAIRMFPSRTEIVCLSDSSFLSRKGGEQVEEVWEGLKQKYPKHSLKKMNVQAQSLNSIITSICYDYNAYKHIVIAPKWIPFLSLKLKSPVFASQNLAMTNGVLCVYDVVPSEDTYAAGKWAARILKGKEPFSLGVTNFTGKLLYDYKQLEFFHIDAGRVEAEGVILNVPLVERYRVWFIFFYSVVVGALVLLVAWLYRMNRRESRRRIHAQTRLLIQHRLVEQRDEFDNIFCSIRDGLITYDIDFRIHFVNRSLMMMLGVDSEVHTARYYEGQMAGSIFRIYMDGEDVLHKLLKQVYSERKPVPIPENAFMQEKDKENYFPISGEVVPIFSNEQLTGMAIVCRNISEEEMQRRFFNMAVEESSIYPWQYNMHMNCFYFPEGLLKRFNILADTEFLTREDLDRLIHPDDLPHTRVHFDSILLGRELNSRMNFRLQHVGGGYEWWEFRSTAYNGLKPEAPYMVLGVCQSIQKYKDTEEALIAARDRALQADKLKSAFLANMSHEIRTPLNAIVGFSDLLQNLDVFTPEEVKQFVETININCTLLLALMNDILDMSRIESGTMDFQFESHDLTSVLQ
;
A
#
# COMPACT_ATOMS: atom_id res chain seq x y z
N MET A 1 42.55 -10.21 21.33
CA MET A 1 43.03 -10.24 19.92
C MET A 1 42.05 -10.90 18.95
N ASN A 2 41.44 -12.06 19.27
CA ASN A 2 40.54 -12.75 18.32
C ASN A 2 39.20 -12.06 18.02
N ILE A 3 38.65 -11.26 18.94
CA ILE A 3 37.39 -10.54 18.72
C ILE A 3 37.58 -9.33 17.80
N LEU A 4 38.74 -8.67 17.85
CA LEU A 4 39.09 -7.58 16.92
C LEU A 4 39.19 -8.09 15.47
N CYS A 5 39.73 -9.30 15.26
CA CYS A 5 39.77 -9.94 13.93
C CYS A 5 38.39 -10.31 13.40
N ILE A 6 37.47 -10.75 14.28
CA ILE A 6 36.09 -11.09 13.89
C ILE A 6 35.31 -9.81 13.54
N PHE A 7 35.45 -8.75 14.34
CA PHE A 7 34.86 -7.45 14.03
C PHE A 7 35.43 -6.82 12.76
N ALA A 8 36.75 -6.91 12.54
CA ALA A 8 37.36 -6.46 11.29
C ALA A 8 36.85 -7.26 10.08
N ARG A 9 36.68 -8.58 10.20
CA ARG A 9 36.09 -9.41 9.14
C ARG A 9 34.63 -9.07 8.87
N ILE A 10 33.82 -8.81 9.89
CA ILE A 10 32.41 -8.42 9.73
C ILE A 10 32.31 -7.02 9.12
N LEU A 11 33.17 -6.09 9.52
CA LEU A 11 33.22 -4.73 8.96
C LEU A 11 33.65 -4.75 7.49
N VAL A 12 34.65 -5.57 7.14
CA VAL A 12 35.07 -5.79 5.75
C VAL A 12 33.95 -6.45 4.94
N TYR A 13 33.22 -7.41 5.50
CA TYR A 13 32.09 -8.08 4.84
C TYR A 13 30.90 -7.13 4.60
N LEU A 14 30.62 -6.23 5.55
CA LEU A 14 29.58 -5.20 5.41
C LEU A 14 29.98 -4.09 4.42
N LEU A 15 31.26 -3.72 4.38
CA LEU A 15 31.81 -2.77 3.39
C LEU A 15 31.80 -3.37 1.97
N THR A 16 32.12 -4.65 1.80
CA THR A 16 32.07 -5.31 0.49
C THR A 16 30.63 -5.50 -0.01
N LEU A 17 29.67 -5.81 0.87
CA LEU A 17 28.25 -5.89 0.51
C LEU A 17 27.66 -4.52 0.12
N LYS A 18 28.07 -3.43 0.78
CA LYS A 18 27.60 -2.08 0.46
C LYS A 18 28.22 -1.51 -0.83
N ILE A 19 29.45 -1.92 -1.15
CA ILE A 19 30.11 -1.58 -2.43
C ILE A 19 29.54 -2.42 -3.59
N LEU A 20 29.13 -3.67 -3.34
CA LEU A 20 28.42 -4.47 -4.34
C LEU A 20 27.02 -3.93 -4.64
N ALA A 21 26.29 -3.43 -3.64
CA ALA A 21 24.91 -2.97 -3.82
C ALA A 21 24.78 -1.62 -4.57
N HIS A 22 25.84 -0.78 -4.61
CA HIS A 22 25.76 0.57 -5.19
C HIS A 22 26.37 0.72 -6.60
N ASN A 23 26.92 -0.35 -7.19
CA ASN A 23 27.68 -0.25 -8.45
C ASN A 23 27.33 -1.34 -9.49
N ILE A 24 26.08 -1.84 -9.51
CA ILE A 24 25.65 -2.89 -10.46
C ILE A 24 25.08 -2.35 -11.79
N GLN A 25 25.05 -1.02 -12.03
CA GLN A 25 24.44 -0.50 -13.27
C GLN A 25 25.33 0.33 -14.21
N LYS A 26 26.59 0.60 -13.87
CA LYS A 26 27.57 1.17 -14.81
C LYS A 26 28.96 0.67 -14.43
N PHE A 27 29.73 0.20 -15.42
CA PHE A 27 31.06 -0.45 -15.33
C PHE A 27 31.06 -1.99 -15.46
N ASN A 28 30.51 -2.48 -16.56
CA ASN A 28 30.90 -3.76 -17.15
C ASN A 28 31.58 -3.46 -18.47
N ILE A 29 32.92 -3.55 -18.53
CA ILE A 29 33.76 -3.85 -19.71
C ILE A 29 35.26 -3.83 -19.34
N MET A 30 35.69 -3.07 -18.32
CA MET A 30 37.13 -2.89 -18.04
C MET A 30 37.66 -3.58 -16.76
N ARG A 31 37.05 -4.68 -16.32
CA ARG A 31 37.46 -5.37 -15.06
C ARG A 31 37.66 -6.89 -15.16
N LYS A 32 37.71 -7.46 -16.37
CA LYS A 32 38.05 -8.87 -16.57
C LYS A 32 39.56 -9.15 -16.74
N CYS A 33 40.38 -8.16 -17.09
CA CYS A 33 41.82 -8.39 -17.30
C CYS A 33 42.72 -8.02 -16.11
N LEU A 34 42.29 -7.14 -15.19
CA LEU A 34 43.14 -6.69 -14.06
C LEU A 34 42.89 -7.43 -12.74
N PHE A 35 41.74 -8.09 -12.58
CA PHE A 35 41.40 -8.81 -11.34
C PHE A 35 41.90 -10.27 -11.33
N LEU A 36 42.23 -10.82 -12.51
CA LEU A 36 42.76 -12.18 -12.64
C LEU A 36 44.30 -12.23 -12.41
N SER A 37 45.02 -11.16 -12.75
CA SER A 37 46.47 -11.05 -12.54
C SER A 37 46.85 -10.79 -11.07
N LEU A 38 45.97 -10.16 -10.29
CA LEU A 38 46.20 -9.88 -8.86
C LEU A 38 45.87 -11.06 -7.93
N LEU A 39 45.12 -12.07 -8.41
CA LEU A 39 44.83 -13.27 -7.62
C LEU A 39 45.91 -14.36 -7.74
N LEU A 40 46.68 -14.36 -8.83
CA LEU A 40 47.81 -15.28 -9.03
C LEU A 40 49.09 -14.84 -8.29
N GLY A 41 49.24 -13.56 -7.96
CA GLY A 41 50.42 -13.02 -7.28
C GLY A 41 50.49 -13.24 -5.77
N LEU A 42 49.40 -13.67 -5.13
CA LEU A 42 49.31 -13.86 -3.66
C LEU A 42 49.51 -15.32 -3.21
N LEU A 43 49.81 -16.23 -4.14
CA LEU A 43 50.05 -17.66 -3.89
C LEU A 43 51.54 -18.04 -3.81
N TRP A 44 52.46 -17.05 -3.86
CA TRP A 44 53.91 -17.27 -3.91
C TRP A 44 54.70 -16.73 -2.71
N ALA A 45 54.06 -16.66 -1.53
CA ALA A 45 54.73 -16.27 -0.28
C ALA A 45 54.19 -17.05 0.92
N VAL A 46 54.35 -18.38 0.90
CA VAL A 46 54.35 -19.20 2.11
C VAL A 46 55.66 -19.98 2.12
N PRO A 47 56.53 -19.83 3.14
CA PRO A 47 57.70 -20.68 3.27
C PRO A 47 57.22 -22.10 3.59
N GLU A 48 57.46 -23.04 2.68
CA GLU A 48 57.38 -24.47 2.98
C GLU A 48 58.50 -24.81 3.96
N THR A 49 58.19 -24.82 5.26
CA THR A 49 58.96 -25.64 6.19
C THR A 49 58.59 -27.09 5.91
N LEU A 50 59.52 -27.84 5.32
CA LEU A 50 59.51 -29.31 5.29
C LEU A 50 59.23 -29.82 6.72
N SER A 51 57.99 -30.23 7.00
CA SER A 51 57.67 -30.99 8.20
C SER A 51 57.84 -32.46 7.86
N ALA A 52 58.82 -33.11 8.49
CA ALA A 52 58.94 -34.56 8.50
C ALA A 52 57.58 -35.18 8.85
N ALA A 53 57.26 -36.35 8.28
CA ALA A 53 56.00 -37.05 8.50
C ALA A 53 55.69 -37.17 10.00
N GLU A 54 54.86 -36.26 10.54
CA GLU A 54 54.48 -36.26 11.95
C GLU A 54 53.56 -37.45 12.22
N HIS A 55 54.11 -38.47 12.87
CA HIS A 55 53.35 -39.60 13.40
C HIS A 55 52.23 -39.08 14.30
N THR A 56 51.01 -39.52 14.05
CA THR A 56 49.83 -39.14 14.84
C THR A 56 49.56 -40.23 15.85
N TYR A 57 49.64 -39.92 17.14
CA TYR A 57 49.45 -40.88 18.23
C TYR A 57 47.97 -40.95 18.65
N ASP A 58 47.47 -42.13 18.95
CA ASP A 58 46.12 -42.34 19.47
C ASP A 58 46.11 -42.32 21.01
N VAL A 59 45.42 -41.34 21.59
CA VAL A 59 45.37 -41.11 23.04
C VAL A 59 43.96 -41.34 23.56
N LEU A 60 43.83 -42.21 24.57
CA LEU A 60 42.59 -42.40 25.31
C LEU A 60 42.56 -41.42 26.49
N PHE A 61 41.55 -40.57 26.53
CA PHE A 61 41.30 -39.67 27.66
C PHE A 61 40.08 -40.12 28.46
N ILE A 62 40.28 -40.57 29.70
CA ILE A 62 39.23 -41.06 30.59
C ILE A 62 38.91 -39.99 31.62
N GLN A 63 37.66 -39.53 31.65
CA GLN A 63 37.18 -38.59 32.66
C GLN A 63 36.31 -39.31 33.69
N SER A 64 36.51 -38.99 34.97
CA SER A 64 35.67 -39.49 36.08
C SER A 64 34.22 -39.00 35.95
N TYR A 65 34.05 -37.85 35.29
CA TYR A 65 32.80 -37.10 35.17
C TYR A 65 31.95 -37.51 33.96
N THR A 66 30.83 -36.80 33.78
CA THR A 66 29.91 -36.99 32.64
C THR A 66 30.14 -35.97 31.51
N SER A 67 29.68 -36.29 30.30
CA SER A 67 29.64 -35.35 29.17
C SER A 67 28.71 -34.15 29.39
N HIS A 68 27.83 -34.19 30.40
CA HIS A 68 26.95 -33.08 30.76
C HIS A 68 27.60 -32.09 31.75
N THR A 69 28.79 -32.42 32.24
CA THR A 69 29.51 -31.57 33.19
C THR A 69 29.94 -30.25 32.51
N PRO A 70 29.65 -29.06 33.06
CA PRO A 70 29.80 -27.78 32.34
C PRO A 70 31.21 -27.46 31.79
N TRP A 71 32.26 -28.05 32.36
CA TRP A 71 33.66 -27.84 31.97
C TRP A 71 34.32 -29.07 31.34
N HIS A 72 33.62 -30.17 31.07
CA HIS A 72 34.22 -31.35 30.42
C HIS A 72 34.94 -30.97 29.11
N SER A 73 34.34 -30.05 28.34
CA SER A 73 34.90 -29.54 27.10
C SER A 73 36.19 -28.75 27.33
N ARG A 74 36.30 -28.04 28.47
CA ARG A 74 37.52 -27.33 28.86
C ARG A 74 38.64 -28.30 29.23
N LEU A 75 38.33 -29.44 29.86
CA LEU A 75 39.31 -30.49 30.16
C LEU A 75 39.90 -31.07 28.87
N THR A 76 39.05 -31.47 27.92
CA THR A 76 39.47 -31.99 26.62
C THR A 76 40.22 -30.93 25.79
N THR A 77 39.76 -29.68 25.80
CA THR A 77 40.43 -28.58 25.09
C THR A 77 41.79 -28.24 25.70
N GLY A 78 41.88 -28.24 27.04
CA GLY A 78 43.14 -28.04 27.76
C GLY A 78 44.16 -29.11 27.40
N LEU A 79 43.73 -30.39 27.45
CA LEU A 79 44.57 -31.52 27.07
C LEU A 79 45.07 -31.40 25.62
N LYS A 80 44.16 -31.14 24.67
CA LYS A 80 44.50 -30.95 23.25
C LYS A 80 45.50 -29.80 23.04
N SER A 81 45.24 -28.65 23.66
CA SER A 81 46.14 -27.48 23.59
C SER A 81 47.50 -27.78 24.21
N GLY A 82 47.54 -28.64 25.24
CA GLY A 82 48.77 -29.12 25.87
C GLY A 82 49.62 -29.97 24.93
N PHE A 83 49.00 -30.90 24.20
CA PHE A 83 49.68 -31.70 23.16
C PHE A 83 50.19 -30.85 22.00
N GLU A 84 49.35 -29.95 21.48
CA GLU A 84 49.72 -29.01 20.40
C GLU A 84 50.93 -28.16 20.81
N LYS A 85 50.91 -27.59 22.02
CA LYS A 85 52.04 -26.79 22.52
C LYS A 85 53.27 -27.66 22.85
N GLY A 86 53.05 -28.91 23.25
CA GLY A 86 54.10 -29.92 23.41
C GLY A 86 54.69 -30.39 22.07
N GLY A 87 54.08 -30.01 20.94
CA GLY A 87 54.48 -30.37 19.59
C GLY A 87 54.28 -31.85 19.27
N ALA A 88 53.24 -32.48 19.82
CA ALA A 88 52.85 -33.85 19.51
C ALA A 88 51.48 -33.83 18.84
N LYS A 89 51.39 -34.42 17.65
CA LYS A 89 50.13 -34.57 16.92
C LYS A 89 49.40 -35.81 17.45
N VAL A 90 48.20 -35.62 17.97
CA VAL A 90 47.45 -36.68 18.64
C VAL A 90 46.00 -36.73 18.20
N ASN A 91 45.44 -37.93 18.14
CA ASN A 91 44.01 -38.18 18.05
C ASN A 91 43.49 -38.56 19.44
N ILE A 92 42.66 -37.70 20.03
CA ILE A 92 42.19 -37.87 21.41
C ILE A 92 40.78 -38.44 21.38
N VAL A 93 40.60 -39.64 21.93
CA VAL A 93 39.28 -40.22 22.17
C VAL A 93 38.91 -40.04 23.64
N THR A 94 37.85 -39.29 23.91
CA THR A 94 37.37 -39.05 25.27
C THR A 94 36.29 -40.05 25.66
N GLU A 95 36.46 -40.75 26.78
CA GLU A 95 35.48 -41.67 27.37
C GLU A 95 35.13 -41.18 28.79
N TYR A 96 33.86 -41.35 29.17
CA TYR A 96 33.32 -40.84 30.44
C TYR A 96 32.92 -42.01 31.34
N LEU A 97 33.47 -42.06 32.55
CA LEU A 97 33.18 -43.13 33.52
C LEU A 97 31.84 -42.92 34.24
N ASN A 98 31.42 -41.65 34.44
CA ASN A 98 30.24 -41.27 35.21
C ASN A 98 30.24 -41.84 36.64
N ALA A 99 31.38 -41.74 37.35
CA ALA A 99 31.59 -42.43 38.62
C ALA A 99 30.57 -42.06 39.72
N ASP A 100 30.01 -40.84 39.70
CA ASP A 100 29.03 -40.41 40.71
C ASP A 100 27.68 -41.18 40.64
N PHE A 101 27.41 -41.93 39.57
CA PHE A 101 26.13 -42.63 39.36
C PHE A 101 26.22 -44.16 39.48
N TRP A 102 27.44 -44.70 39.57
CA TRP A 102 27.66 -46.15 39.50
C TRP A 102 28.20 -46.69 40.82
N THR A 103 27.95 -47.98 41.08
CA THR A 103 28.67 -48.69 42.14
C THR A 103 30.05 -49.09 41.63
N PHE A 104 31.04 -49.20 42.52
CA PHE A 104 32.40 -49.57 42.14
C PHE A 104 32.52 -50.85 41.28
N PRO A 105 31.77 -51.95 41.53
CA PRO A 105 31.75 -53.10 40.62
C PRO A 105 31.26 -52.76 39.20
N SER A 106 30.25 -51.90 39.09
CA SER A 106 29.72 -51.41 37.80
C SER A 106 30.74 -50.54 37.07
N GLU A 107 31.44 -49.65 37.79
CA GLU A 107 32.53 -48.85 37.24
C GLU A 107 33.64 -49.73 36.66
N CYS A 108 34.06 -50.76 37.39
CA CYS A 108 35.06 -51.72 36.93
C CYS A 108 34.61 -52.45 35.64
N PHE A 109 33.33 -52.81 35.52
CA PHE A 109 32.79 -53.41 34.31
C PHE A 109 32.82 -52.45 33.11
N ILE A 110 32.42 -51.19 33.32
CA ILE A 110 32.47 -50.14 32.29
C ILE A 110 33.92 -49.87 31.86
N MET A 111 34.84 -49.79 32.82
CA MET A 111 36.25 -49.55 32.58
C MET A 111 36.89 -50.66 31.74
N ARG A 112 36.57 -51.94 32.00
CA ARG A 112 37.03 -53.05 31.15
C ARG A 112 36.59 -52.88 29.70
N ARG A 113 35.34 -52.47 29.45
CA ARG A 113 34.85 -52.18 28.08
C ARG A 113 35.57 -51.00 27.44
N ILE A 114 35.93 -49.97 28.22
CA ILE A 114 36.76 -48.85 27.73
C ILE A 114 38.14 -49.37 27.32
N CYS A 115 38.80 -50.19 28.15
CA CYS A 115 40.09 -50.82 27.85
C CYS A 115 40.03 -51.75 26.61
N GLU A 116 38.94 -52.50 26.43
CA GLU A 116 38.72 -53.33 25.24
C GLU A 116 38.66 -52.48 23.96
N ARG A 117 37.89 -51.38 23.97
CA ARG A 117 37.81 -50.44 22.84
C ARG A 117 39.16 -49.77 22.57
N ALA A 118 39.91 -49.46 23.62
CA ALA A 118 41.24 -48.85 23.51
C ALA A 118 42.25 -49.79 22.83
N ARG A 119 42.19 -51.09 23.14
CA ARG A 119 42.98 -52.13 22.47
C ARG A 119 42.61 -52.27 20.99
N GLN A 120 41.31 -52.25 20.65
CA GLN A 120 40.85 -52.31 19.24
C GLN A 120 41.34 -51.12 18.40
N ARG A 121 41.59 -49.97 19.04
CA ARG A 121 42.07 -48.74 18.39
C ARG A 121 43.59 -48.60 18.37
N ASN A 122 44.35 -49.56 18.91
CA ASN A 122 45.81 -49.46 19.08
C ASN A 122 46.23 -48.16 19.81
N THR A 123 45.57 -47.86 20.93
CA THR A 123 45.87 -46.66 21.73
C THR A 123 47.33 -46.68 22.23
N ASP A 124 48.06 -45.58 22.04
CA ASP A 124 49.47 -45.42 22.43
C ASP A 124 49.65 -45.01 23.90
N MET A 125 48.67 -44.29 24.46
CA MET A 125 48.75 -43.75 25.83
C MET A 125 47.37 -43.49 26.43
N ILE A 126 47.28 -43.63 27.76
CA ILE A 126 46.09 -43.32 28.54
C ILE A 126 46.32 -42.04 29.34
N VAL A 127 45.35 -41.13 29.33
CA VAL A 127 45.31 -39.97 30.21
C VAL A 127 44.06 -40.08 31.08
N THR A 128 44.18 -39.94 32.40
CA THR A 128 43.03 -39.96 33.31
C THR A 128 42.82 -38.59 33.96
N SER A 129 41.56 -38.22 34.17
CA SER A 129 41.16 -37.02 34.89
C SER A 129 40.25 -37.38 36.07
N GLY A 130 40.73 -37.07 37.28
CA GLY A 130 40.05 -37.34 38.55
C GLY A 130 40.42 -38.68 39.18
N ASP A 131 40.17 -38.78 40.48
CA ASP A 131 40.51 -39.92 41.33
C ASP A 131 39.82 -41.21 40.88
N GLU A 132 38.51 -41.17 40.62
CA GLU A 132 37.73 -42.37 40.29
C GLU A 132 38.18 -42.99 38.97
N ALA A 133 38.48 -42.18 37.95
CA ALA A 133 38.98 -42.68 36.66
C ALA A 133 40.31 -43.43 36.82
N PHE A 134 41.27 -42.88 37.57
CA PHE A 134 42.56 -43.56 37.79
C PHE A 134 42.42 -44.78 38.68
N TYR A 135 41.70 -44.66 39.79
CA TYR A 135 41.49 -45.75 40.74
C TYR A 135 40.79 -46.93 40.07
N THR A 136 39.68 -46.69 39.38
CA THR A 136 38.94 -47.74 38.67
C THR A 136 39.77 -48.32 37.52
N LEU A 137 40.58 -47.53 36.81
CA LEU A 137 41.48 -48.03 35.77
C LEU A 137 42.45 -49.08 36.33
N VAL A 138 43.08 -48.83 37.48
CA VAL A 138 44.07 -49.75 38.06
C VAL A 138 43.42 -50.96 38.74
N HIS A 139 42.22 -50.79 39.32
CA HIS A 139 41.53 -51.84 40.07
C HIS A 139 40.52 -52.67 39.25
N CYS A 140 40.26 -52.31 37.98
CA CYS A 140 39.34 -53.08 37.13
C CYS A 140 39.88 -54.47 36.76
N GLY A 141 41.18 -54.74 36.93
CA GLY A 141 41.81 -56.02 36.61
C GLY A 141 42.14 -56.23 35.14
N ASP A 142 42.10 -55.17 34.31
CA ASP A 142 42.62 -55.23 32.93
C ASP A 142 44.15 -55.05 32.91
N SER A 143 44.81 -55.65 31.92
CA SER A 143 46.27 -55.59 31.75
C SER A 143 46.76 -54.32 31.03
N LEU A 144 45.87 -53.63 30.29
CA LEU A 144 46.22 -52.46 29.48
C LEU A 144 46.92 -51.33 30.26
N PRO A 145 46.46 -50.94 31.46
CA PRO A 145 47.06 -49.84 32.23
C PRO A 145 48.49 -50.14 32.70
N TYR A 146 48.90 -51.41 32.71
CA TYR A 146 50.25 -51.84 33.08
C TYR A 146 51.21 -51.89 31.87
N ARG A 147 50.67 -51.83 30.64
CA ARG A 147 51.45 -51.92 29.39
C ARG A 147 51.68 -50.56 28.75
N LEU A 148 50.70 -49.66 28.82
CA LEU A 148 50.79 -48.33 28.21
C LEU A 148 51.26 -47.28 29.22
N PRO A 149 51.90 -46.18 28.77
CA PRO A 149 52.10 -45.02 29.61
C PRO A 149 50.76 -44.44 30.06
N VAL A 150 50.65 -44.13 31.36
CA VAL A 150 49.45 -43.53 31.96
C VAL A 150 49.81 -42.17 32.53
N VAL A 151 49.13 -41.12 32.06
CA VAL A 151 49.28 -39.77 32.57
C VAL A 151 48.09 -39.38 33.43
N VAL A 152 48.34 -39.05 34.68
CA VAL A 152 47.30 -38.66 35.63
C VAL A 152 47.15 -37.14 35.72
N SER A 153 45.91 -36.69 35.91
CA SER A 153 45.52 -35.28 36.07
C SER A 153 44.41 -35.22 37.12
N GLY A 154 44.50 -34.26 38.04
CA GLY A 154 43.36 -33.91 38.91
C GLY A 154 43.05 -34.94 40.00
N ILE A 155 44.01 -35.78 40.37
CA ILE A 155 43.87 -36.72 41.48
C ILE A 155 44.07 -35.98 42.81
N LYS A 156 43.07 -36.05 43.70
CA LYS A 156 43.07 -35.43 45.03
C LYS A 156 43.78 -36.29 46.08
N TYR A 157 43.52 -37.59 46.07
CA TYR A 157 43.98 -38.58 47.05
C TYR A 157 44.71 -39.73 46.34
N PRO A 158 45.96 -39.49 45.88
CA PRO A 158 46.73 -40.52 45.21
C PRO A 158 47.04 -41.71 46.13
N ASP A 159 46.84 -42.94 45.64
CA ASP A 159 47.31 -44.14 46.33
C ASP A 159 48.81 -44.33 46.07
N GLU A 160 49.60 -43.91 47.06
CA GLU A 160 51.07 -43.99 47.01
C GLU A 160 51.60 -45.43 46.84
N ASN A 161 50.87 -46.44 47.31
CA ASN A 161 51.28 -47.84 47.16
C ASN A 161 51.07 -48.33 45.73
N VAL A 162 50.00 -47.88 45.09
CA VAL A 162 49.71 -48.17 43.67
C VAL A 162 50.71 -47.45 42.77
N LEU A 163 50.95 -46.16 43.02
CA LEU A 163 51.90 -45.36 42.23
C LEU A 163 53.32 -45.93 42.28
N LYS A 164 53.79 -46.40 43.45
CA LYS A 164 55.09 -47.06 43.58
C LYS A 164 55.20 -48.37 42.79
N LYS A 165 54.08 -49.08 42.60
CA LYS A 165 54.04 -50.36 41.85
C LYS A 165 53.92 -50.17 40.34
N MET A 166 53.61 -48.97 39.87
CA MET A 166 53.38 -48.67 38.45
C MET A 166 54.35 -47.59 37.93
N PRO A 167 55.58 -47.96 37.52
CA PRO A 167 56.58 -47.00 37.04
C PRO A 167 56.21 -46.33 35.71
N ASN A 168 55.20 -46.86 35.00
CA ASN A 168 54.65 -46.31 33.77
C ASN A 168 53.59 -45.20 34.03
N VAL A 169 53.27 -44.89 35.28
CA VAL A 169 52.34 -43.82 35.67
C VAL A 169 53.13 -42.55 36.03
N SER A 170 52.73 -41.41 35.47
CA SER A 170 53.31 -40.10 35.81
C SER A 170 52.27 -38.98 35.64
N GLY A 171 52.56 -37.76 36.08
CA GLY A 171 51.68 -36.62 35.83
C GLY A 171 51.49 -35.72 37.03
N TYR A 172 50.30 -35.15 37.16
CA TYR A 172 49.96 -34.15 38.17
C TYR A 172 48.86 -34.63 39.12
N VAL A 173 49.09 -34.43 40.41
CA VAL A 173 48.09 -34.57 41.48
C VAL A 173 47.72 -33.18 41.98
N SER A 174 46.49 -33.00 42.46
CA SER A 174 45.99 -31.73 42.99
C SER A 174 45.48 -31.93 44.41
N LYS A 175 46.39 -32.02 45.38
CA LYS A 175 45.99 -32.28 46.77
C LYS A 175 45.14 -31.10 47.31
N PRO A 176 43.98 -31.37 47.94
CA PRO A 176 43.15 -30.33 48.53
C PRO A 176 43.85 -29.69 49.73
N ASP A 177 43.65 -28.39 49.94
CA ASP A 177 44.14 -27.67 51.11
C ASP A 177 42.96 -27.06 51.87
N PHE A 178 42.49 -27.80 52.87
CA PHE A 178 41.38 -27.34 53.71
C PHE A 178 41.80 -26.24 54.69
N SER A 179 43.09 -26.02 54.93
CA SER A 179 43.56 -24.96 55.83
C SER A 179 43.30 -23.60 55.19
N VAL A 180 43.72 -23.44 53.93
CA VAL A 180 43.45 -22.24 53.12
C VAL A 180 41.95 -22.03 52.96
N LEU A 181 41.19 -23.09 52.68
CA LEU A 181 39.75 -23.00 52.48
C LEU A 181 38.98 -22.59 53.75
N LEU A 182 39.32 -23.15 54.91
CA LEU A 182 38.70 -22.82 56.20
C LEU A 182 39.06 -21.41 56.66
N GLU A 183 40.32 -21.01 56.52
CA GLU A 183 40.74 -19.65 56.87
C GLU A 183 40.04 -18.61 55.99
N GLU A 184 39.93 -18.89 54.69
CA GLU A 184 39.22 -18.01 53.76
C GLU A 184 37.74 -17.87 54.13
N ALA A 185 37.09 -18.99 54.43
CA ALA A 185 35.71 -19.05 54.87
C ALA A 185 35.44 -18.17 56.11
N ILE A 186 36.26 -18.33 57.15
CA ILE A 186 36.15 -17.55 58.39
C ILE A 186 36.42 -16.07 58.14
N ARG A 187 37.42 -15.76 57.32
CA ARG A 187 37.82 -14.39 57.02
C ARG A 187 36.77 -13.63 56.22
N MET A 188 36.13 -14.27 55.25
CA MET A 188 35.06 -13.67 54.44
C MET A 188 33.79 -13.45 55.27
N PHE A 189 33.49 -14.35 56.22
CA PHE A 189 32.28 -14.29 57.04
C PHE A 189 32.56 -14.39 58.55
N PRO A 190 33.24 -13.39 59.15
CA PRO A 190 33.69 -13.46 60.55
C PRO A 190 32.54 -13.47 61.57
N SER A 191 31.33 -13.04 61.16
CA SER A 191 30.13 -13.05 62.01
C SER A 191 29.44 -14.42 62.08
N ARG A 192 29.81 -15.38 61.21
CA ARG A 192 29.20 -16.71 61.13
C ARG A 192 30.07 -17.72 61.87
N THR A 193 29.72 -18.01 63.11
CA THR A 193 30.56 -18.80 64.02
C THR A 193 30.43 -20.31 63.83
N GLU A 194 29.39 -20.80 63.16
CA GLU A 194 29.17 -22.24 63.02
C GLU A 194 29.63 -22.73 61.64
N ILE A 195 30.63 -23.61 61.61
CA ILE A 195 31.14 -24.24 60.39
C ILE A 195 30.55 -25.64 60.31
N VAL A 196 29.94 -25.97 59.18
CA VAL A 196 29.34 -27.30 58.95
C VAL A 196 30.09 -28.00 57.83
N CYS A 197 30.77 -29.09 58.17
CA CYS A 197 31.39 -30.01 57.21
C CYS A 197 30.34 -30.99 56.70
N LEU A 198 30.05 -30.91 55.41
CA LEU A 198 28.95 -31.61 54.77
C LEU A 198 29.52 -32.70 53.85
N SER A 199 29.31 -33.97 54.21
CA SER A 199 29.91 -35.13 53.53
C SER A 199 28.86 -36.16 53.08
N ASP A 200 29.18 -36.97 52.09
CA ASP A 200 28.46 -38.20 51.76
C ASP A 200 29.24 -39.46 52.20
N SER A 201 28.74 -40.65 51.86
CA SER A 201 29.39 -41.92 52.20
C SER A 201 30.43 -42.38 51.16
N SER A 202 30.68 -41.60 50.11
CA SER A 202 31.72 -41.91 49.12
C SER A 202 33.12 -41.88 49.75
N PHE A 203 34.07 -42.56 49.12
CA PHE A 203 35.45 -42.61 49.62
C PHE A 203 36.08 -41.22 49.73
N LEU A 204 36.03 -40.41 48.65
CA LEU A 204 36.63 -39.08 48.62
C LEU A 204 35.97 -38.14 49.63
N SER A 205 34.64 -38.20 49.80
CA SER A 205 33.97 -37.34 50.77
C SER A 205 34.29 -37.70 52.21
N ARG A 206 34.45 -39.01 52.53
CA ARG A 206 34.88 -39.44 53.86
C ARG A 206 36.31 -39.01 54.14
N LYS A 207 37.23 -39.21 53.20
CA LYS A 207 38.63 -38.78 53.31
C LYS A 207 38.77 -37.26 53.46
N GLY A 208 38.02 -36.50 52.67
CA GLY A 208 37.98 -35.05 52.81
C GLY A 208 37.37 -34.59 54.14
N GLY A 209 36.32 -35.26 54.61
CA GLY A 209 35.71 -34.96 55.92
C GLY A 209 36.67 -35.22 57.09
N GLU A 210 37.43 -36.32 57.06
CA GLU A 210 38.49 -36.62 58.03
C GLU A 210 39.57 -35.52 58.03
N GLN A 211 40.01 -35.07 56.86
CA GLN A 211 41.02 -34.00 56.75
C GLN A 211 40.50 -32.64 57.23
N VAL A 212 39.24 -32.31 56.99
CA VAL A 212 38.64 -31.07 57.53
C VAL A 212 38.65 -31.09 59.06
N GLU A 213 38.37 -32.24 59.69
CA GLU A 213 38.44 -32.39 61.15
C GLU A 213 39.89 -32.25 61.66
N GLU A 214 40.84 -32.91 61.00
CA GLU A 214 42.27 -32.84 61.36
C GLU A 214 42.79 -31.39 61.30
N VAL A 215 42.49 -30.68 60.21
CA VAL A 215 42.88 -29.27 60.03
C VAL A 215 42.19 -28.36 61.04
N TRP A 216 40.92 -28.64 61.36
CA TRP A 216 40.14 -27.86 62.31
C TRP A 216 40.72 -27.90 63.73
N GLU A 217 41.22 -29.07 64.19
CA GLU A 217 41.85 -29.17 65.52
C GLU A 217 43.05 -28.22 65.66
N GLY A 218 43.82 -28.00 64.58
CA GLY A 218 44.88 -26.99 64.55
C GLY A 218 44.36 -25.54 64.54
N LEU A 219 43.28 -25.27 63.81
CA LEU A 219 42.71 -23.92 63.68
C LEU A 219 41.83 -23.49 64.86
N LYS A 220 41.34 -24.43 65.66
CA LYS A 220 40.49 -24.18 66.85
C LYS A 220 41.14 -23.24 67.86
N GLN A 221 42.47 -23.31 68.00
CA GLN A 221 43.24 -22.40 68.86
C GLN A 221 43.25 -20.97 68.33
N LYS A 222 43.33 -20.79 67.00
CA LYS A 222 43.35 -19.49 66.33
C LYS A 222 41.96 -18.83 66.30
N TYR A 223 40.89 -19.63 66.23
CA TYR A 223 39.51 -19.16 66.11
C TYR A 223 38.56 -19.77 67.17
N PRO A 224 38.73 -19.44 68.47
CA PRO A 224 38.02 -20.11 69.56
C PRO A 224 36.50 -19.84 69.59
N LYS A 225 36.03 -18.78 68.90
CA LYS A 225 34.60 -18.45 68.79
C LYS A 225 33.85 -19.32 67.77
N HIS A 226 34.57 -20.03 66.92
CA HIS A 226 33.98 -20.84 65.85
C HIS A 226 33.89 -22.31 66.27
N SER A 227 32.89 -23.04 65.77
CA SER A 227 32.69 -24.46 66.05
C SER A 227 32.48 -25.26 64.78
N LEU A 228 33.08 -26.45 64.68
CA LEU A 228 32.87 -27.38 63.56
C LEU A 228 31.81 -28.42 63.92
N LYS A 229 30.85 -28.62 63.02
CA LYS A 229 29.86 -29.71 63.07
C LYS A 229 29.99 -30.57 61.81
N LYS A 230 30.11 -31.89 61.98
CA LYS A 230 30.10 -32.84 60.86
C LYS A 230 28.68 -33.34 60.60
N MET A 231 28.28 -33.34 59.34
CA MET A 231 26.99 -33.85 58.90
C MET A 231 27.19 -34.73 57.68
N ASN A 232 26.81 -36.00 57.79
CA ASN A 232 26.74 -36.90 56.65
C ASN A 232 25.30 -36.93 56.12
N VAL A 233 25.10 -36.53 54.87
CA VAL A 233 23.77 -36.44 54.25
C VAL A 233 23.06 -37.78 54.10
N GLN A 234 23.82 -38.87 53.97
CA GLN A 234 23.29 -40.23 53.76
C GLN A 234 23.11 -41.01 55.06
N ALA A 235 23.73 -40.60 56.16
CA ALA A 235 23.70 -41.36 57.43
C ALA A 235 22.32 -41.37 58.13
N GLN A 236 21.44 -40.42 57.82
CA GLN A 236 20.10 -40.30 58.45
C GLN A 236 18.94 -40.75 57.55
N SER A 237 19.22 -41.31 56.37
CA SER A 237 18.19 -41.69 55.39
C SER A 237 18.13 -43.20 55.16
N LEU A 238 16.91 -43.74 55.12
CA LEU A 238 16.63 -45.13 54.70
C LEU A 238 16.82 -45.34 53.18
N ASN A 239 17.03 -44.28 52.39
CA ASN A 239 17.11 -44.34 50.93
C ASN A 239 18.20 -43.42 50.38
N SER A 240 19.22 -43.99 49.74
CA SER A 240 20.44 -43.27 49.28
C SER A 240 20.19 -42.18 48.24
N ILE A 241 19.03 -42.19 47.58
CA ILE A 241 18.66 -41.28 46.49
C ILE A 241 17.93 -40.02 46.99
N ILE A 242 17.23 -40.08 48.13
CA ILE A 242 16.41 -38.97 48.65
C ILE A 242 17.13 -38.32 49.83
N THR A 243 18.17 -37.53 49.56
CA THR A 243 18.87 -36.73 50.58
C THR A 243 19.13 -35.29 50.12
N SER A 244 18.22 -34.76 49.31
CA SER A 244 18.08 -33.31 49.17
C SER A 244 17.03 -32.84 50.18
N ILE A 245 17.33 -31.73 50.87
CA ILE A 245 16.44 -31.05 51.83
C ILE A 245 16.50 -31.61 53.26
N CYS A 246 17.61 -31.37 53.98
CA CYS A 246 17.62 -31.22 55.44
C CYS A 246 18.75 -30.25 55.83
N TYR A 247 18.62 -28.98 55.41
CA TYR A 247 19.40 -27.90 56.01
C TYR A 247 18.45 -26.97 56.75
N ASP A 248 18.81 -26.63 57.98
CA ASP A 248 17.98 -25.88 58.91
C ASP A 248 17.62 -24.50 58.35
N TYR A 249 16.43 -23.99 58.68
CA TYR A 249 15.88 -22.70 58.21
C TYR A 249 16.77 -21.51 58.63
N ASN A 250 17.64 -21.71 59.63
CA ASN A 250 18.62 -20.76 60.17
C ASN A 250 20.00 -20.76 59.45
N ALA A 251 20.04 -21.13 58.16
CA ALA A 251 21.23 -21.15 57.31
C ALA A 251 22.11 -19.86 57.31
N TYR A 252 21.59 -18.70 57.72
CA TYR A 252 22.38 -17.46 57.80
C TYR A 252 23.52 -17.49 58.82
N LYS A 253 23.46 -18.36 59.85
CA LYS A 253 24.51 -18.47 60.88
C LYS A 253 25.68 -19.36 60.47
N HIS A 254 25.49 -20.20 59.47
CA HIS A 254 26.45 -21.25 59.13
C HIS A 254 27.34 -20.87 57.94
N ILE A 255 28.55 -21.41 57.94
CA ILE A 255 29.43 -21.56 56.78
C ILE A 255 29.50 -23.04 56.43
N VAL A 256 29.36 -23.39 55.16
CA VAL A 256 29.35 -24.79 54.72
C VAL A 256 30.66 -25.13 54.04
N ILE A 257 31.33 -26.19 54.49
CA ILE A 257 32.49 -26.78 53.83
C ILE A 257 32.07 -28.12 53.22
N ALA A 258 32.24 -28.26 51.90
CA ALA A 258 31.93 -29.47 51.15
C ALA A 258 33.24 -30.11 50.64
N PRO A 259 33.74 -31.18 51.28
CA PRO A 259 34.98 -31.83 50.87
C PRO A 259 34.90 -32.48 49.49
N LYS A 260 33.76 -33.05 49.12
CA LYS A 260 33.42 -33.49 47.75
C LYS A 260 32.15 -32.75 47.32
N TRP A 261 32.06 -32.34 46.06
CA TRP A 261 30.81 -31.79 45.55
C TRP A 261 29.76 -32.88 45.39
N ILE A 262 28.53 -32.62 45.85
CA ILE A 262 27.40 -33.54 45.75
C ILE A 262 26.36 -32.89 44.83
N PRO A 263 25.97 -33.50 43.69
CA PRO A 263 25.05 -32.90 42.71
C PRO A 263 23.69 -32.43 43.27
N PHE A 264 23.26 -33.01 44.40
CA PHE A 264 22.01 -32.67 45.08
C PHE A 264 22.12 -31.49 46.04
N LEU A 265 23.30 -30.88 46.17
CA LEU A 265 23.56 -29.69 46.99
C LEU A 265 23.16 -28.40 46.24
N SER A 266 21.94 -28.31 45.72
CA SER A 266 21.57 -27.29 44.70
C SER A 266 20.95 -25.98 45.24
N LEU A 267 21.58 -24.87 44.87
CA LEU A 267 21.07 -23.52 44.47
C LEU A 267 20.20 -22.63 45.38
N LYS A 268 19.84 -23.01 46.61
CA LYS A 268 19.14 -22.07 47.54
C LYS A 268 19.65 -22.08 48.98
N LEU A 269 20.94 -22.36 49.18
CA LEU A 269 21.54 -22.21 50.49
C LEU A 269 21.81 -20.71 50.75
N LYS A 270 21.21 -20.18 51.82
CA LYS A 270 21.52 -18.84 52.36
C LYS A 270 22.86 -18.80 53.10
N SER A 271 23.53 -19.95 53.21
CA SER A 271 24.88 -20.12 53.74
C SER A 271 25.91 -20.04 52.61
N PRO A 272 27.05 -19.36 52.79
CA PRO A 272 28.15 -19.43 51.86
C PRO A 272 28.74 -20.83 51.90
N VAL A 273 28.89 -21.43 50.72
CA VAL A 273 29.43 -22.77 50.53
C VAL A 273 30.84 -22.67 49.97
N PHE A 274 31.75 -23.42 50.57
CA PHE A 274 33.14 -23.57 50.16
C PHE A 274 33.41 -25.04 49.82
N ALA A 275 34.10 -25.33 48.72
CA ALA A 275 34.39 -26.71 48.33
C ALA A 275 35.84 -26.94 47.90
N SER A 276 36.29 -28.19 47.86
CA SER A 276 37.65 -28.56 47.42
C SER A 276 37.76 -28.93 45.94
N GLN A 277 36.61 -28.98 45.24
CA GLN A 277 36.49 -29.41 43.86
C GLN A 277 35.83 -28.33 43.01
N ASN A 278 36.45 -28.00 41.89
CA ASN A 278 35.91 -27.05 40.91
C ASN A 278 34.59 -27.53 40.29
N LEU A 279 34.22 -28.80 40.49
CA LEU A 279 32.91 -29.36 40.13
C LEU A 279 31.73 -28.66 40.81
N ALA A 280 32.00 -27.96 41.90
CA ALA A 280 31.00 -27.19 42.63
C ALA A 280 30.71 -25.81 42.00
N MET A 281 31.61 -25.30 41.15
CA MET A 281 31.48 -23.98 40.53
C MET A 281 30.24 -23.94 39.62
N THR A 282 29.57 -22.79 39.52
CA THR A 282 28.24 -22.61 38.86
C THR A 282 27.03 -23.27 39.54
N ASN A 283 27.23 -24.11 40.57
CA ASN A 283 26.13 -24.82 41.25
C ASN A 283 25.76 -24.22 42.63
N GLY A 284 26.10 -22.95 42.86
CA GLY A 284 25.77 -22.23 44.11
C GLY A 284 26.89 -22.24 45.15
N VAL A 285 28.10 -22.65 44.79
CA VAL A 285 29.30 -22.55 45.64
C VAL A 285 29.99 -21.22 45.43
N LEU A 286 30.33 -20.57 46.54
CA LEU A 286 30.94 -19.24 46.56
C LEU A 286 32.41 -19.31 46.19
N CYS A 287 33.14 -20.23 46.81
CA CYS A 287 34.58 -20.34 46.65
C CYS A 287 35.01 -21.80 46.64
N VAL A 288 36.01 -22.10 45.81
CA VAL A 288 36.62 -23.42 45.71
C VAL A 288 38.13 -23.28 45.84
N TYR A 289 38.78 -24.19 46.57
CA TYR A 289 40.23 -24.32 46.49
C TYR A 289 40.59 -25.50 45.58
N ASP A 290 40.91 -25.19 44.33
CA ASP A 290 41.25 -26.18 43.31
C ASP A 290 42.08 -25.55 42.17
N VAL A 291 42.59 -26.37 41.28
CA VAL A 291 43.20 -25.94 40.03
C VAL A 291 42.10 -25.50 39.06
N VAL A 292 42.42 -24.50 38.25
CA VAL A 292 41.54 -24.07 37.16
C VAL A 292 41.34 -25.26 36.20
N PRO A 293 40.10 -25.67 35.87
CA PRO A 293 39.81 -26.93 35.17
C PRO A 293 40.65 -27.19 33.91
N SER A 294 41.05 -26.17 33.16
CA SER A 294 41.85 -26.33 31.93
C SER A 294 43.37 -26.29 32.13
N GLU A 295 43.88 -25.79 33.26
CA GLU A 295 45.32 -25.64 33.49
C GLU A 295 45.98 -26.99 33.82
N ASP A 296 45.30 -27.81 34.62
CA ASP A 296 45.76 -29.13 35.01
C ASP A 296 45.88 -30.07 33.80
N THR A 297 44.82 -30.18 32.99
CA THR A 297 44.85 -31.02 31.78
C THR A 297 45.77 -30.47 30.70
N TYR A 298 45.95 -29.14 30.62
CA TYR A 298 46.95 -28.53 29.75
C TYR A 298 48.38 -28.91 30.16
N ALA A 299 48.67 -28.87 31.46
CA ALA A 299 49.94 -29.31 32.00
C ALA A 299 50.15 -30.82 31.76
N ALA A 300 49.12 -31.63 32.00
CA ALA A 300 49.12 -33.07 31.71
C ALA A 300 49.34 -33.36 30.21
N GLY A 301 48.74 -32.58 29.30
CA GLY A 301 48.93 -32.72 27.85
C GLY A 301 50.36 -32.41 27.41
N LYS A 302 50.96 -31.36 27.97
CA LYS A 302 52.40 -31.08 27.77
C LYS A 302 53.29 -32.17 28.35
N TRP A 303 52.89 -32.75 29.48
CA TRP A 303 53.59 -33.84 30.14
C TRP A 303 53.57 -35.11 29.28
N ALA A 304 52.38 -35.49 28.83
CA ALA A 304 52.11 -36.57 27.91
C ALA A 304 52.87 -36.44 26.58
N ALA A 305 52.89 -35.23 25.99
CA ALA A 305 53.65 -34.98 24.77
C ALA A 305 55.17 -35.25 24.92
N ARG A 306 55.72 -35.05 26.13
CA ARG A 306 57.13 -35.40 26.40
C ARG A 306 57.35 -36.91 26.43
N ILE A 307 56.39 -37.66 26.96
CA ILE A 307 56.44 -39.14 27.02
C ILE A 307 56.35 -39.72 25.61
N LEU A 308 55.40 -39.27 24.80
CA LEU A 308 55.27 -39.69 23.40
C LEU A 308 56.51 -39.38 22.55
N LYS A 309 57.29 -38.37 22.95
CA LYS A 309 58.58 -38.00 22.34
C LYS A 309 59.79 -38.77 22.89
N GLY A 310 59.56 -39.81 23.69
CA GLY A 310 60.61 -40.73 24.16
C GLY A 310 61.18 -40.43 25.55
N LYS A 311 60.53 -39.61 26.39
CA LYS A 311 60.90 -39.53 27.82
C LYS A 311 60.24 -40.65 28.62
N GLU A 312 61.01 -41.32 29.45
CA GLU A 312 60.51 -42.37 30.34
C GLU A 312 59.57 -41.80 31.42
N PRO A 313 58.35 -42.35 31.60
CA PRO A 313 57.39 -41.89 32.61
C PRO A 313 57.97 -41.84 34.03
N PHE A 314 58.75 -42.85 34.41
CA PHE A 314 59.38 -42.96 35.73
C PHE A 314 60.29 -41.78 36.06
N SER A 315 61.00 -41.23 35.06
CA SER A 315 61.92 -40.09 35.25
C SER A 315 61.19 -38.77 35.56
N LEU A 316 59.92 -38.68 35.17
CA LEU A 316 59.08 -37.51 35.36
C LEU A 316 58.31 -37.59 36.69
N GLY A 317 57.90 -38.80 37.09
CA GLY A 317 57.22 -39.05 38.36
C GLY A 317 55.85 -38.36 38.46
N VAL A 318 55.32 -38.33 39.69
CA VAL A 318 54.05 -37.66 40.03
C VAL A 318 54.35 -36.41 40.83
N THR A 319 53.86 -35.26 40.37
CA THR A 319 54.13 -33.95 40.99
C THR A 319 52.85 -33.28 41.45
N ASN A 320 52.92 -32.50 42.54
CA ASN A 320 51.74 -31.78 43.04
C ASN A 320 51.57 -30.46 42.29
N PHE A 321 50.35 -30.22 41.80
CA PHE A 321 49.94 -29.00 41.14
C PHE A 321 49.11 -28.19 42.14
N THR A 322 49.70 -27.09 42.63
CA THR A 322 49.09 -26.27 43.67
C THR A 322 47.79 -25.62 43.19
N GLY A 323 46.72 -25.78 43.97
CA GLY A 323 45.43 -25.13 43.73
C GLY A 323 45.46 -23.63 44.02
N LYS A 324 44.39 -22.95 43.63
CA LYS A 324 44.14 -21.53 43.97
C LYS A 324 42.71 -21.39 44.48
N LEU A 325 42.44 -20.28 45.16
CA LEU A 325 41.07 -19.89 45.47
C LEU A 325 40.37 -19.46 44.17
N LEU A 326 39.22 -20.08 43.88
CA LEU A 326 38.39 -19.83 42.71
C LEU A 326 37.03 -19.35 43.20
N TYR A 327 36.66 -18.12 42.86
CA TYR A 327 35.40 -17.51 43.32
C TYR A 327 34.36 -17.50 42.21
N ASP A 328 33.09 -17.68 42.54
CA ASP A 328 31.99 -17.54 41.56
C ASP A 328 31.46 -16.10 41.59
N TYR A 329 31.54 -15.40 40.47
CA TYR A 329 31.12 -13.99 40.38
C TYR A 329 29.66 -13.77 40.83
N LYS A 330 28.74 -14.67 40.47
CA LYS A 330 27.32 -14.52 40.85
C LYS A 330 27.12 -14.70 42.35
N GLN A 331 27.91 -15.56 42.98
CA GLN A 331 27.84 -15.77 44.43
C GLN A 331 28.49 -14.61 45.20
N LEU A 332 29.59 -14.04 44.68
CA LEU A 332 30.16 -12.80 45.23
C LEU A 332 29.11 -11.68 45.24
N GLU A 333 28.38 -11.52 44.14
CA GLU A 333 27.28 -10.54 44.05
C GLU A 333 26.14 -10.87 45.03
N PHE A 334 25.73 -12.14 45.13
CA PHE A 334 24.65 -12.59 46.02
C PHE A 334 24.96 -12.34 47.51
N PHE A 335 26.22 -12.50 47.94
CA PHE A 335 26.65 -12.24 49.31
C PHE A 335 27.20 -10.82 49.52
N HIS A 336 27.10 -9.93 48.53
CA HIS A 336 27.57 -8.54 48.57
C HIS A 336 29.06 -8.40 48.92
N ILE A 337 29.90 -9.25 48.32
CA ILE A 337 31.35 -9.25 48.51
C ILE A 337 32.00 -8.52 47.34
N ASP A 338 32.89 -7.59 47.66
CA ASP A 338 33.65 -6.84 46.67
C ASP A 338 34.60 -7.77 45.90
N ALA A 339 34.36 -7.90 44.60
CA ALA A 339 35.17 -8.66 43.66
C ALA A 339 36.64 -8.19 43.65
N GLY A 340 36.89 -6.88 43.77
CA GLY A 340 38.26 -6.34 43.74
C GLY A 340 39.11 -6.77 44.93
N ARG A 341 38.48 -7.04 46.08
CA ARG A 341 39.18 -7.51 47.30
C ARG A 341 39.60 -8.98 47.18
N VAL A 342 38.79 -9.81 46.54
CA VAL A 342 39.06 -11.26 46.41
C VAL A 342 39.95 -11.59 45.20
N GLU A 343 40.00 -10.73 44.19
CA GLU A 343 40.86 -10.91 43.00
C GLU A 343 42.36 -10.88 43.35
N ALA A 344 42.75 -10.26 44.47
CA ALA A 344 44.13 -10.25 44.95
C ALA A 344 44.60 -11.64 45.43
N GLU A 345 43.68 -12.52 45.81
CA GLU A 345 43.98 -13.78 46.50
C GLU A 345 43.55 -15.02 45.72
N GLY A 346 42.70 -14.84 44.70
CA GLY A 346 42.23 -15.92 43.86
C GLY A 346 41.72 -15.44 42.51
N VAL A 347 41.14 -16.37 41.75
CA VAL A 347 40.64 -16.14 40.40
C VAL A 347 39.12 -16.11 40.41
N ILE A 348 38.52 -15.06 39.84
CA ILE A 348 37.07 -14.96 39.71
C ILE A 348 36.62 -15.63 38.42
N LEU A 349 35.73 -16.60 38.54
CA LEU A 349 35.10 -17.31 37.44
C LEU A 349 33.69 -16.79 37.17
N ASN A 350 33.20 -17.04 35.94
CA ASN A 350 31.84 -16.71 35.51
C ASN A 350 31.48 -15.21 35.52
N VAL A 351 32.48 -14.33 35.42
CA VAL A 351 32.27 -12.88 35.22
C VAL A 351 31.51 -12.63 33.92
N PRO A 352 30.37 -11.90 33.94
CA PRO A 352 29.64 -11.51 32.74
C PRO A 352 30.54 -10.78 31.73
N LEU A 353 30.35 -11.04 30.44
CA LEU A 353 31.15 -10.42 29.37
C LEU A 353 31.09 -8.89 29.40
N VAL A 354 29.93 -8.33 29.75
CA VAL A 354 29.72 -6.88 29.84
C VAL A 354 30.62 -6.27 30.92
N GLU A 355 30.70 -6.91 32.09
CA GLU A 355 31.54 -6.40 33.18
C GLU A 355 33.03 -6.62 32.88
N ARG A 356 33.38 -7.79 32.33
CA ARG A 356 34.75 -8.12 31.94
C ARG A 356 35.34 -7.14 30.91
N TYR A 357 34.51 -6.62 30.00
CA TYR A 357 34.94 -5.72 28.92
C TYR A 357 34.28 -4.34 29.01
N ARG A 358 33.89 -3.91 30.22
CA ARG A 358 33.10 -2.69 30.45
C ARG A 358 33.69 -1.45 29.77
N VAL A 359 34.99 -1.24 29.90
CA VAL A 359 35.70 -0.11 29.28
C VAL A 359 35.62 -0.17 27.75
N TRP A 360 35.80 -1.36 27.16
CA TRP A 360 35.70 -1.55 25.71
C TRP A 360 34.28 -1.36 25.20
N PHE A 361 33.27 -1.78 25.97
CA PHE A 361 31.86 -1.52 25.64
C PHE A 361 31.54 -0.02 25.68
N ILE A 362 32.00 0.71 26.70
CA ILE A 362 31.83 2.16 26.81
C ILE A 362 32.52 2.88 25.64
N PHE A 363 33.75 2.50 25.32
CA PHE A 363 34.50 3.06 24.20
C PHE A 363 33.80 2.78 22.87
N PHE A 364 33.39 1.54 22.62
CA PHE A 364 32.66 1.15 21.42
C PHE A 364 31.36 1.95 21.28
N TYR A 365 30.59 2.08 22.35
CA TYR A 365 29.35 2.86 22.35
C TYR A 365 29.61 4.33 22.02
N SER A 366 30.66 4.91 22.61
CA SER A 366 31.07 6.29 22.35
C SER A 366 31.48 6.52 20.89
N VAL A 367 32.23 5.58 20.30
CA VAL A 367 32.63 5.63 18.88
C VAL A 367 31.40 5.52 17.96
N VAL A 368 30.47 4.61 18.27
CA VAL A 368 29.24 4.45 17.50
C VAL A 368 28.41 5.72 17.54
N VAL A 369 28.20 6.31 18.71
CA VAL A 369 27.48 7.58 18.87
C VAL A 369 28.18 8.70 18.11
N GLY A 370 29.51 8.82 18.23
CA GLY A 370 30.30 9.82 17.49
C GLY A 370 30.17 9.68 15.97
N ALA A 371 30.24 8.45 15.45
CA ALA A 371 30.05 8.16 14.03
C ALA A 371 28.63 8.51 13.56
N LEU A 372 27.61 8.28 14.40
CA LEU A 372 26.21 8.60 14.10
C LEU A 372 26.00 10.12 14.04
N VAL A 373 26.58 10.88 14.97
CA VAL A 373 26.56 12.35 14.95
C VAL A 373 27.26 12.89 13.70
N LEU A 374 28.44 12.34 13.35
CA LEU A 374 29.16 12.72 12.13
C LEU A 374 28.36 12.38 10.86
N LEU A 375 27.68 11.23 10.83
CA LEU A 375 26.82 10.83 9.73
C LEU A 375 25.62 11.77 9.57
N VAL A 376 24.96 12.14 10.68
CA VAL A 376 23.86 13.12 10.66
C VAL A 376 24.36 14.49 10.19
N ALA A 377 25.51 14.96 10.70
CA ALA A 377 26.10 16.22 10.28
C ALA A 377 26.52 16.19 8.80
N TRP A 378 27.05 15.07 8.33
CA TRP A 378 27.40 14.85 6.92
C TRP A 378 26.17 14.82 6.02
N LEU A 379 25.13 14.06 6.40
CA LEU A 379 23.84 14.04 5.68
C LEU A 379 23.18 15.41 5.67
N TYR A 380 23.22 16.16 6.77
CA TYR A 380 22.73 17.53 6.84
C TYR A 380 23.52 18.46 5.90
N ARG A 381 24.86 18.39 5.89
CA ARG A 381 25.69 19.14 4.95
C ARG A 381 25.44 18.74 3.49
N MET A 382 25.30 17.44 3.22
CA MET A 382 25.03 16.91 1.89
C MET A 382 23.66 17.37 1.40
N ASN A 383 22.63 17.26 2.24
CA ASN A 383 21.28 17.74 1.94
C ASN A 383 21.25 19.27 1.77
N ARG A 384 21.99 20.04 2.58
CA ARG A 384 22.10 21.50 2.41
C ARG A 384 22.80 21.87 1.10
N ARG A 385 23.81 21.10 0.69
CA ARG A 385 24.53 21.30 -0.58
C ARG A 385 23.66 20.91 -1.78
N GLU A 386 22.92 19.81 -1.69
CA GLU A 386 21.92 19.43 -2.69
C GLU A 386 20.78 20.43 -2.76
N SER A 387 20.23 20.87 -1.64
CA SER A 387 19.16 21.87 -1.56
C SER A 387 19.59 23.18 -2.24
N ARG A 388 20.80 23.67 -1.99
CA ARG A 388 21.32 24.84 -2.73
C ARG A 388 21.42 24.60 -4.25
N ARG A 389 21.87 23.42 -4.67
CA ARG A 389 21.90 23.05 -6.10
C ARG A 389 20.50 22.94 -6.70
N ARG A 390 19.54 22.37 -5.96
CA ARG A 390 18.13 22.27 -6.37
C ARG A 390 17.50 23.65 -6.46
N ILE A 391 17.75 24.53 -5.50
CA ILE A 391 17.29 25.93 -5.53
C ILE A 391 17.87 26.63 -6.75
N HIS A 392 19.19 26.53 -7.02
CA HIS A 392 19.79 27.16 -8.20
C HIS A 392 19.26 26.59 -9.53
N ALA A 393 19.10 25.27 -9.63
CA ALA A 393 18.50 24.62 -10.78
C ALA A 393 17.02 25.02 -10.96
N GLN A 394 16.26 25.07 -9.86
CA GLN A 394 14.86 25.50 -9.84
C GLN A 394 14.73 26.97 -10.21
N THR A 395 15.54 27.89 -9.68
CA THR A 395 15.49 29.30 -10.09
C THR A 395 15.83 29.49 -11.56
N ARG A 396 16.80 28.73 -12.10
CA ARG A 396 17.15 28.83 -13.52
C ARG A 396 16.04 28.27 -14.41
N LEU A 397 15.48 27.12 -14.03
CA LEU A 397 14.33 26.53 -14.70
C LEU A 397 13.10 27.42 -14.59
N LEU A 398 12.87 28.08 -13.45
CA LEU A 398 11.71 28.95 -13.22
C LEU A 398 11.84 30.27 -13.99
N ILE A 399 13.04 30.83 -14.14
CA ILE A 399 13.28 31.98 -15.02
C ILE A 399 13.07 31.60 -16.49
N GLN A 400 13.59 30.44 -16.92
CA GLN A 400 13.36 29.95 -18.28
C GLN A 400 11.88 29.63 -18.51
N HIS A 401 11.21 28.99 -17.54
CA HIS A 401 9.80 28.70 -17.57
C HIS A 401 8.97 29.98 -17.58
N ARG A 402 9.36 31.03 -16.84
CA ARG A 402 8.66 32.32 -16.84
C ARG A 402 8.78 33.03 -18.18
N LEU A 403 9.94 32.99 -18.82
CA LEU A 403 10.15 33.60 -20.14
C LEU A 403 9.42 32.81 -21.24
N VAL A 404 9.40 31.48 -21.13
CA VAL A 404 8.63 30.61 -22.02
C VAL A 404 7.13 30.79 -21.76
N GLU A 405 6.68 30.84 -20.50
CA GLU A 405 5.28 31.12 -20.14
C GLU A 405 4.86 32.50 -20.62
N GLN A 406 5.66 33.55 -20.45
CA GLN A 406 5.30 34.86 -20.97
C GLN A 406 5.17 34.84 -22.49
N ARG A 407 6.10 34.17 -23.19
CA ARG A 407 6.03 34.00 -24.64
C ARG A 407 4.82 33.16 -25.07
N ASP A 408 4.57 32.04 -24.40
CA ASP A 408 3.46 31.14 -24.65
C ASP A 408 2.13 31.81 -24.28
N GLU A 409 2.10 32.68 -23.27
CA GLU A 409 0.94 33.50 -22.90
C GLU A 409 0.66 34.53 -24.00
N PHE A 410 1.69 35.21 -24.52
CA PHE A 410 1.54 36.08 -25.70
C PHE A 410 1.09 35.28 -26.94
N ASP A 411 1.71 34.15 -27.26
CA ASP A 411 1.35 33.30 -28.39
C ASP A 411 -0.06 32.70 -28.23
N ASN A 412 -0.46 32.32 -27.01
CA ASN A 412 -1.81 31.83 -26.69
C ASN A 412 -2.86 32.94 -26.80
N ILE A 413 -2.55 34.17 -26.37
CA ILE A 413 -3.44 35.32 -26.56
C ILE A 413 -3.69 35.51 -28.05
N PHE A 414 -2.63 35.56 -28.89
CA PHE A 414 -2.79 35.72 -30.34
C PHE A 414 -3.43 34.52 -31.05
N CYS A 415 -3.24 33.29 -30.54
CA CYS A 415 -3.94 32.10 -31.04
C CYS A 415 -5.41 32.04 -30.61
N SER A 416 -5.77 32.66 -29.48
CA SER A 416 -7.16 32.71 -28.99
C SER A 416 -8.01 33.75 -29.72
N ILE A 417 -7.37 34.76 -30.33
CA ILE A 417 -8.04 35.76 -31.17
C ILE A 417 -8.60 35.03 -32.41
N ARG A 418 -9.92 35.02 -32.53
CA ARG A 418 -10.62 34.42 -33.67
C ARG A 418 -10.48 35.23 -34.95
N ASP A 419 -10.18 36.51 -34.85
CA ASP A 419 -9.91 37.37 -36.01
C ASP A 419 -8.56 37.01 -36.64
N GLY A 420 -8.48 37.14 -37.96
CA GLY A 420 -7.23 37.03 -38.68
C GLY A 420 -6.34 38.23 -38.38
N LEU A 421 -5.11 37.96 -37.94
CA LEU A 421 -4.11 38.96 -37.62
C LEU A 421 -2.84 38.69 -38.42
N ILE A 422 -2.39 39.69 -39.15
CA ILE A 422 -1.09 39.69 -39.83
C ILE A 422 -0.39 41.01 -39.57
N THR A 423 0.91 40.95 -39.28
CA THR A 423 1.75 42.13 -39.07
C THR A 423 2.80 42.23 -40.16
N TYR A 424 3.10 43.47 -40.55
CA TYR A 424 4.08 43.83 -41.55
C TYR A 424 5.13 44.77 -40.96
N ASP A 425 6.37 44.69 -41.45
CA ASP A 425 7.38 45.71 -41.23
C ASP A 425 7.15 46.94 -42.13
N ILE A 426 8.02 47.95 -42.00
CA ILE A 426 7.97 49.19 -42.79
C ILE A 426 8.20 48.97 -44.30
N ASP A 427 8.77 47.83 -44.69
CA ASP A 427 9.04 47.45 -46.07
C ASP A 427 7.94 46.52 -46.64
N PHE A 428 6.80 46.41 -45.94
CA PHE A 428 5.67 45.55 -46.26
C PHE A 428 5.99 44.06 -46.26
N ARG A 429 6.98 43.61 -45.49
CA ARG A 429 7.26 42.18 -45.27
C ARG A 429 6.54 41.66 -44.05
N ILE A 430 6.07 40.43 -44.16
CA ILE A 430 5.29 39.74 -43.13
C ILE A 430 6.20 39.47 -41.93
N HIS A 431 5.87 40.03 -40.77
CA HIS A 431 6.58 39.79 -39.52
C HIS A 431 5.92 38.67 -38.69
N PHE A 432 4.59 38.58 -38.71
CA PHE A 432 3.84 37.56 -37.98
C PHE A 432 2.48 37.34 -38.60
N VAL A 433 2.00 36.09 -38.55
CA VAL A 433 0.64 35.71 -38.95
C VAL A 433 0.06 34.78 -37.89
N ASN A 434 -1.16 35.06 -37.44
CA ASN A 434 -1.83 34.18 -36.49
C ASN A 434 -2.47 32.97 -37.18
N ARG A 435 -2.74 31.93 -36.38
CA ARG A 435 -3.33 30.67 -36.87
C ARG A 435 -4.73 30.89 -37.46
N SER A 436 -5.51 31.79 -36.88
CA SER A 436 -6.88 32.08 -37.31
C SER A 436 -6.94 32.58 -38.76
N LEU A 437 -6.02 33.45 -39.18
CA LEU A 437 -5.94 33.90 -40.58
C LEU A 437 -5.60 32.75 -41.54
N MET A 438 -4.68 31.86 -41.15
CA MET A 438 -4.30 30.70 -41.98
C MET A 438 -5.48 29.73 -42.15
N MET A 439 -6.23 29.49 -41.07
CA MET A 439 -7.45 28.66 -41.13
C MET A 439 -8.53 29.29 -42.01
N MET A 440 -8.75 30.61 -41.90
CA MET A 440 -9.74 31.31 -42.74
C MET A 440 -9.42 31.18 -44.22
N LEU A 441 -8.14 31.23 -44.58
CA LEU A 441 -7.66 31.06 -45.96
C LEU A 441 -7.59 29.58 -46.40
N GLY A 442 -7.89 28.65 -45.50
CA GLY A 442 -7.83 27.21 -45.77
C GLY A 442 -6.42 26.69 -46.09
N VAL A 443 -5.38 27.39 -45.64
CA VAL A 443 -3.98 26.96 -45.77
C VAL A 443 -3.69 25.97 -44.64
N ASP A 444 -3.12 24.81 -44.98
CA ASP A 444 -2.86 23.76 -44.00
C ASP A 444 -1.81 24.24 -42.97
N SER A 445 -2.26 24.39 -41.72
CA SER A 445 -1.43 24.90 -40.62
C SER A 445 -0.29 23.95 -40.23
N GLU A 446 -0.36 22.68 -40.63
CA GLU A 446 0.68 21.68 -40.34
C GLU A 446 1.82 21.69 -41.38
N VAL A 447 1.52 22.03 -42.63
CA VAL A 447 2.51 22.09 -43.73
C VAL A 447 3.22 23.44 -43.79
N HIS A 448 2.48 24.53 -43.53
CA HIS A 448 3.01 25.89 -43.54
C HIS A 448 2.89 26.51 -42.14
N THR A 449 3.88 26.26 -41.29
CA THR A 449 3.98 26.99 -40.01
C THR A 449 4.05 28.50 -40.28
N ALA A 450 3.51 29.32 -39.37
CA ALA A 450 3.52 30.80 -39.49
C ALA A 450 4.90 31.40 -39.85
N ARG A 451 5.99 30.68 -39.52
CA ARG A 451 7.39 31.04 -39.85
C ARG A 451 7.76 30.90 -41.33
N TYR A 452 7.00 30.13 -42.13
CA TYR A 452 7.28 29.94 -43.56
C TYR A 452 7.09 31.24 -44.36
N TYR A 453 6.11 32.05 -43.96
CA TYR A 453 5.78 33.31 -44.63
C TYR A 453 6.50 34.52 -44.02
N GLU A 454 7.18 34.34 -42.89
CA GLU A 454 7.96 35.39 -42.23
C GLU A 454 9.05 35.93 -43.17
N GLY A 455 9.11 37.24 -43.35
CA GLY A 455 10.02 37.95 -44.26
C GLY A 455 9.56 38.03 -45.72
N GLN A 456 8.47 37.37 -46.12
CA GLN A 456 7.91 37.49 -47.49
C GLN A 456 7.11 38.79 -47.66
N MET A 457 6.90 39.25 -48.90
CA MET A 457 6.16 40.49 -49.18
C MET A 457 4.65 40.37 -48.93
N ALA A 458 4.00 41.48 -48.62
CA ALA A 458 2.55 41.59 -48.65
C ALA A 458 1.99 41.12 -50.00
N GLY A 459 0.88 40.38 -49.97
CA GLY A 459 0.33 39.71 -51.16
C GLY A 459 0.86 38.29 -51.40
N SER A 460 1.84 37.80 -50.61
CA SER A 460 2.34 36.43 -50.76
C SER A 460 1.38 35.34 -50.27
N ILE A 461 0.47 35.65 -49.35
CA ILE A 461 -0.49 34.70 -48.76
C ILE A 461 -1.89 34.91 -49.35
N PHE A 462 -2.35 36.16 -49.45
CA PHE A 462 -3.69 36.50 -49.89
C PHE A 462 -3.71 37.87 -50.58
N ARG A 463 -4.78 38.15 -51.31
CA ARG A 463 -5.12 39.47 -51.87
C ARG A 463 -6.48 39.93 -51.34
N ILE A 464 -6.69 41.24 -51.33
CA ILE A 464 -7.97 41.84 -50.95
C ILE A 464 -8.53 42.52 -52.19
N TYR A 465 -9.67 42.04 -52.68
CA TYR A 465 -10.35 42.59 -53.84
C TYR A 465 -11.54 43.46 -53.44
N MET A 466 -11.70 44.58 -54.13
CA MET A 466 -12.90 45.41 -54.09
C MET A 466 -13.25 45.76 -55.54
N ASP A 467 -14.49 45.50 -55.95
CA ASP A 467 -14.96 45.71 -57.33
C ASP A 467 -14.04 45.09 -58.42
N GLY A 468 -13.35 43.98 -58.08
CA GLY A 468 -12.43 43.27 -58.97
C GLY A 468 -10.98 43.77 -58.97
N GLU A 469 -10.63 44.83 -58.24
CA GLU A 469 -9.26 45.35 -58.11
C GLU A 469 -8.59 44.95 -56.78
N ASP A 470 -7.31 44.58 -56.80
CA ASP A 470 -6.53 44.29 -55.57
C ASP A 470 -6.14 45.59 -54.85
N VAL A 471 -6.71 45.79 -53.66
CA VAL A 471 -6.55 46.99 -52.84
C VAL A 471 -5.57 46.80 -51.68
N LEU A 472 -5.00 45.62 -51.45
CA LEU A 472 -4.17 45.33 -50.25
C LEU A 472 -2.98 46.30 -50.12
N HIS A 473 -2.22 46.48 -51.20
CA HIS A 473 -1.06 47.39 -51.20
C HIS A 473 -1.48 48.86 -51.10
N LYS A 474 -2.66 49.22 -51.61
CA LYS A 474 -3.21 50.58 -51.51
C LYS A 474 -3.54 50.90 -50.05
N LEU A 475 -4.17 49.97 -49.34
CA LEU A 475 -4.50 50.10 -47.92
C LEU A 475 -3.22 50.23 -47.05
N LEU A 476 -2.22 49.36 -47.25
CA LEU A 476 -0.95 49.42 -46.51
C LEU A 476 -0.19 50.73 -46.75
N LYS A 477 -0.13 51.20 -48.01
CA LYS A 477 0.49 52.49 -48.34
C LYS A 477 -0.25 53.66 -47.72
N GLN A 478 -1.58 53.62 -47.69
CA GLN A 478 -2.40 54.66 -47.08
C GLN A 478 -2.12 54.79 -45.57
N VAL A 479 -2.02 53.66 -44.86
CA VAL A 479 -1.63 53.64 -43.44
C VAL A 479 -0.20 54.15 -43.23
N TYR A 480 0.74 53.80 -44.11
CA TYR A 480 2.11 54.32 -44.06
C TYR A 480 2.17 55.84 -44.17
N SER A 481 1.41 56.42 -45.12
CA SER A 481 1.41 57.86 -45.36
C SER A 481 0.63 58.64 -44.31
N GLU A 482 -0.56 58.14 -43.92
CA GLU A 482 -1.48 58.87 -43.04
C GLU A 482 -1.19 58.64 -41.55
N ARG A 483 -0.45 57.57 -41.21
CA ARG A 483 -0.14 57.14 -39.83
C ARG A 483 -1.39 56.95 -38.96
N LYS A 484 -2.52 56.61 -39.58
CA LYS A 484 -3.82 56.38 -38.94
C LYS A 484 -4.39 55.03 -39.36
N PRO A 485 -5.30 54.43 -38.56
CA PRO A 485 -6.05 53.25 -38.98
C PRO A 485 -6.86 53.54 -40.24
N VAL A 486 -6.86 52.59 -41.17
CA VAL A 486 -7.66 52.64 -42.41
C VAL A 486 -8.60 51.44 -42.43
N PRO A 487 -9.92 51.65 -42.42
CA PRO A 487 -10.88 50.55 -42.48
C PRO A 487 -10.85 49.88 -43.85
N ILE A 488 -11.06 48.56 -43.86
CA ILE A 488 -11.26 47.80 -45.10
C ILE A 488 -12.66 48.17 -45.64
N PRO A 489 -12.79 48.51 -46.94
CA PRO A 489 -14.07 48.90 -47.53
C PRO A 489 -15.18 47.87 -47.36
N GLU A 490 -16.42 48.33 -47.23
CA GLU A 490 -17.61 47.47 -47.28
C GLU A 490 -17.66 46.76 -48.65
N ASN A 491 -17.95 45.45 -48.65
CA ASN A 491 -17.91 44.55 -49.82
C ASN A 491 -16.51 44.12 -50.31
N ALA A 492 -15.47 44.26 -49.49
CA ALA A 492 -14.17 43.68 -49.80
C ALA A 492 -14.19 42.15 -49.65
N PHE A 493 -13.51 41.46 -50.56
CA PHE A 493 -13.32 40.01 -50.52
C PHE A 493 -11.83 39.68 -50.35
N MET A 494 -11.54 38.71 -49.48
CA MET A 494 -10.21 38.15 -49.36
C MET A 494 -10.13 36.86 -50.17
N GLN A 495 -9.05 36.71 -50.94
CA GLN A 495 -8.77 35.50 -51.71
C GLN A 495 -7.35 35.04 -51.41
N GLU A 496 -7.19 33.74 -51.16
CA GLU A 496 -5.86 33.13 -51.05
C GLU A 496 -5.14 33.17 -52.41
N LYS A 497 -3.81 33.20 -52.42
CA LYS A 497 -3.04 33.43 -53.64
C LYS A 497 -3.15 32.28 -54.66
N ASP A 498 -3.14 31.03 -54.18
CA ASP A 498 -3.08 29.83 -55.03
C ASP A 498 -4.45 29.14 -55.20
N LYS A 499 -5.44 29.47 -54.37
CA LYS A 499 -6.81 28.95 -54.40
C LYS A 499 -7.78 30.00 -54.91
N GLU A 500 -8.70 29.59 -55.78
CA GLU A 500 -9.78 30.47 -56.26
C GLU A 500 -10.84 30.81 -55.19
N ASN A 501 -10.77 30.20 -54.01
CA ASN A 501 -11.76 30.42 -52.96
C ASN A 501 -11.62 31.83 -52.34
N TYR A 502 -12.72 32.58 -52.33
CA TYR A 502 -12.79 33.92 -51.76
C TYR A 502 -13.93 34.02 -50.73
N PHE A 503 -13.79 34.92 -49.77
CA PHE A 503 -14.82 35.19 -48.77
C PHE A 503 -14.89 36.69 -48.44
N PRO A 504 -16.07 37.21 -48.09
CA PRO A 504 -16.23 38.60 -47.65
C PRO A 504 -15.49 38.81 -46.33
N ILE A 505 -14.84 39.97 -46.21
CA ILE A 505 -14.08 40.36 -45.02
C ILE A 505 -14.53 41.71 -44.49
N SER A 506 -14.39 41.87 -43.17
CA SER A 506 -14.47 43.16 -42.49
C SER A 506 -13.25 43.33 -41.59
N GLY A 507 -12.73 44.55 -41.45
CA GLY A 507 -11.53 44.79 -40.66
C GLY A 507 -10.91 46.14 -40.91
N GLU A 508 -9.71 46.33 -40.39
CA GLU A 508 -8.93 47.55 -40.57
C GLU A 508 -7.42 47.26 -40.59
N VAL A 509 -6.68 48.19 -41.17
CA VAL A 509 -5.22 48.21 -41.18
C VAL A 509 -4.75 49.28 -40.20
N VAL A 510 -3.95 48.89 -39.21
CA VAL A 510 -3.55 49.73 -38.06
C VAL A 510 -2.03 49.91 -38.02
N PRO A 511 -1.49 51.13 -37.81
CA PRO A 511 -0.05 51.35 -37.64
C PRO A 511 0.45 50.93 -36.25
N ILE A 512 1.66 50.35 -36.19
CA ILE A 512 2.34 49.92 -34.94
C ILE A 512 3.50 50.88 -34.64
N PHE A 513 3.53 51.44 -33.42
CA PHE A 513 4.56 52.38 -32.98
C PHE A 513 5.40 51.83 -31.83
N SER A 514 6.70 52.09 -31.85
CA SER A 514 7.63 51.90 -30.73
C SER A 514 8.46 53.16 -30.54
N ASN A 515 8.51 53.71 -29.32
CA ASN A 515 9.18 54.98 -29.01
C ASN A 515 8.83 56.12 -30.01
N GLU A 516 7.53 56.28 -30.30
CA GLU A 516 6.99 57.28 -31.25
C GLU A 516 7.43 57.12 -32.73
N GLN A 517 8.17 56.06 -33.05
CA GLN A 517 8.53 55.71 -34.43
C GLN A 517 7.63 54.59 -34.95
N LEU A 518 7.19 54.72 -36.21
CA LEU A 518 6.44 53.67 -36.89
C LEU A 518 7.36 52.47 -37.13
N THR A 519 7.05 51.35 -36.50
CA THR A 519 7.83 50.10 -36.62
C THR A 519 7.18 49.09 -37.55
N GLY A 520 5.89 49.23 -37.84
CA GLY A 520 5.18 48.30 -38.71
C GLY A 520 3.68 48.61 -38.84
N MET A 521 2.93 47.67 -39.38
CA MET A 521 1.47 47.73 -39.55
C MET A 521 0.86 46.38 -39.18
N ALA A 522 -0.40 46.38 -38.75
CA ALA A 522 -1.19 45.18 -38.50
C ALA A 522 -2.46 45.24 -39.34
N ILE A 523 -2.86 44.13 -39.95
CA ILE A 523 -4.23 43.97 -40.47
C ILE A 523 -4.96 43.07 -39.49
N VAL A 524 -6.09 43.57 -38.99
CA VAL A 524 -7.06 42.80 -38.21
C VAL A 524 -8.30 42.63 -39.08
N CYS A 525 -8.64 41.40 -39.42
CA CYS A 525 -9.77 41.11 -40.30
C CYS A 525 -10.55 39.89 -39.84
N ARG A 526 -11.85 39.89 -40.11
CA ARG A 526 -12.75 38.78 -39.80
C ARG A 526 -13.45 38.33 -41.08
N ASN A 527 -13.56 37.01 -41.25
CA ASN A 527 -14.43 36.42 -42.26
C ASN A 527 -15.88 36.61 -41.84
N ILE A 528 -16.66 37.35 -42.64
CA ILE A 528 -18.07 37.66 -42.35
C ILE A 528 -19.05 36.78 -43.14
N SER A 529 -18.57 35.67 -43.74
CA SER A 529 -19.39 34.77 -44.56
C SER A 529 -20.59 34.23 -43.80
N GLU A 530 -20.40 33.80 -42.54
CA GLU A 530 -21.49 33.26 -41.71
C GLU A 530 -22.47 34.35 -41.31
N GLU A 531 -22.02 35.53 -40.88
CA GLU A 531 -22.93 36.62 -40.55
C GLU A 531 -23.73 37.08 -41.77
N GLU A 532 -23.08 37.17 -42.93
CA GLU A 532 -23.73 37.55 -44.17
C GLU A 532 -24.70 36.47 -44.66
N MET A 533 -24.33 35.19 -44.56
CA MET A 533 -25.21 34.06 -44.87
C MET A 533 -26.39 34.00 -43.89
N GLN A 534 -26.17 34.14 -42.58
CA GLN A 534 -27.23 34.17 -41.57
C GLN A 534 -28.18 35.33 -41.80
N ARG A 535 -27.65 36.52 -42.13
CA ARG A 535 -28.47 37.69 -42.47
C ARG A 535 -29.31 37.43 -43.72
N ARG A 536 -28.72 36.87 -44.79
CA ARG A 536 -29.43 36.52 -46.03
C ARG A 536 -30.44 35.40 -45.82
N PHE A 537 -30.10 34.37 -45.07
CA PHE A 537 -30.97 33.23 -44.74
C PHE A 537 -32.13 33.65 -43.84
N PHE A 538 -31.87 34.48 -42.83
CA PHE A 538 -32.91 35.07 -42.00
C PHE A 538 -33.90 35.88 -42.84
N ASN A 539 -33.39 36.76 -43.70
CA ASN A 539 -34.25 37.54 -44.61
C ASN A 539 -35.11 36.61 -45.50
N MET A 540 -34.52 35.57 -46.09
CA MET A 540 -35.24 34.57 -46.89
C MET A 540 -36.30 33.81 -46.07
N ALA A 541 -35.97 33.36 -44.86
CA ALA A 541 -36.89 32.62 -44.00
C ALA A 541 -38.09 33.48 -43.56
N VAL A 542 -37.85 34.76 -43.29
CA VAL A 542 -38.91 35.73 -42.98
C VAL A 542 -39.82 35.96 -44.19
N GLU A 543 -39.25 36.12 -45.39
CA GLU A 543 -40.02 36.34 -46.62
C GLU A 543 -40.88 35.12 -46.99
N GLU A 544 -40.32 33.90 -46.93
CA GLU A 544 -41.02 32.67 -47.34
C GLU A 544 -42.02 32.14 -46.29
N SER A 545 -41.74 32.29 -44.99
CA SER A 545 -42.60 31.72 -43.93
C SER A 545 -43.87 32.52 -43.64
N SER A 546 -43.97 33.77 -44.14
CA SER A 546 -45.03 34.72 -43.75
C SER A 546 -45.14 34.94 -42.22
N ILE A 547 -44.07 34.63 -41.48
CA ILE A 547 -43.90 34.94 -40.06
C ILE A 547 -42.94 36.12 -39.98
N TYR A 548 -43.42 37.25 -39.48
CA TYR A 548 -42.66 38.48 -39.51
C TYR A 548 -42.17 38.84 -38.11
N PRO A 549 -40.85 38.93 -37.91
CA PRO A 549 -40.29 39.42 -36.66
C PRO A 549 -40.57 40.91 -36.52
N TRP A 550 -40.70 41.39 -35.31
CA TRP A 550 -40.78 42.81 -35.01
C TRP A 550 -40.07 43.09 -33.69
N GLN A 551 -39.57 44.31 -33.56
CA GLN A 551 -38.93 44.77 -32.33
C GLN A 551 -39.53 46.10 -31.92
N TYR A 552 -39.65 46.35 -30.62
CA TYR A 552 -40.05 47.66 -30.13
C TYR A 552 -38.84 48.39 -29.58
N ASN A 553 -38.51 49.54 -30.17
CA ASN A 553 -37.45 50.40 -29.70
C ASN A 553 -37.96 51.24 -28.52
N MET A 554 -37.51 50.90 -27.31
CA MET A 554 -37.90 51.56 -26.06
C MET A 554 -37.47 53.04 -25.98
N HIS A 555 -36.47 53.46 -26.76
CA HIS A 555 -36.01 54.85 -26.80
C HIS A 555 -36.85 55.71 -27.75
N MET A 556 -37.16 55.17 -28.93
CA MET A 556 -37.90 55.89 -29.98
C MET A 556 -39.42 55.71 -29.88
N ASN A 557 -39.91 54.82 -29.02
CA ASN A 557 -41.33 54.45 -28.90
C ASN A 557 -41.99 54.04 -30.23
N CYS A 558 -41.24 53.30 -31.05
CA CYS A 558 -41.68 52.80 -32.34
C CYS A 558 -41.41 51.30 -32.48
N PHE A 559 -42.33 50.62 -33.13
CA PHE A 559 -42.16 49.27 -33.64
C PHE A 559 -41.30 49.31 -34.89
N TYR A 560 -40.39 48.36 -35.03
CA TYR A 560 -39.68 48.10 -36.26
C TYR A 560 -40.22 46.80 -36.86
N PHE A 561 -40.61 46.88 -38.12
CA PHE A 561 -41.12 45.77 -38.91
C PHE A 561 -40.31 45.62 -40.20
N PRO A 562 -40.07 44.39 -40.68
CA PRO A 562 -39.49 44.16 -41.99
C PRO A 562 -40.32 44.84 -43.09
N GLU A 563 -39.62 45.41 -44.08
CA GLU A 563 -40.24 46.13 -45.20
C GLU A 563 -41.35 45.32 -45.90
N GLY A 564 -41.16 44.01 -46.04
CA GLY A 564 -42.14 43.10 -46.64
C GLY A 564 -43.50 43.07 -45.92
N LEU A 565 -43.54 43.25 -44.59
CA LEU A 565 -44.79 43.29 -43.82
C LEU A 565 -45.49 44.64 -43.96
N LEU A 566 -44.73 45.74 -43.94
CA LEU A 566 -45.29 47.09 -44.05
C LEU A 566 -46.04 47.29 -45.37
N LYS A 567 -45.55 46.68 -46.46
CA LYS A 567 -46.25 46.60 -47.75
C LYS A 567 -47.62 45.90 -47.65
N ARG A 568 -47.78 44.88 -46.81
CA ARG A 568 -49.06 44.14 -46.61
C ARG A 568 -50.11 44.92 -45.82
N PHE A 569 -49.70 45.96 -45.08
CA PHE A 569 -50.61 46.86 -44.36
C PHE A 569 -50.85 48.20 -45.08
N ASN A 570 -50.42 48.32 -46.35
CA ASN A 570 -50.58 49.52 -47.16
C ASN A 570 -49.88 50.78 -46.59
N ILE A 571 -48.79 50.58 -45.85
CA ILE A 571 -47.97 51.67 -45.30
C ILE A 571 -46.82 51.94 -46.27
N LEU A 572 -46.98 52.97 -47.10
CA LEU A 572 -46.01 53.40 -48.13
C LEU A 572 -45.12 54.54 -47.61
N ALA A 573 -44.38 54.30 -46.52
CA ALA A 573 -43.39 55.25 -46.02
C ALA A 573 -41.99 54.63 -46.03
N ASP A 574 -40.97 55.41 -46.40
CA ASP A 574 -39.52 55.10 -46.37
C ASP A 574 -38.97 54.83 -44.94
N THR A 575 -39.84 54.43 -44.01
CA THR A 575 -39.53 54.27 -42.60
C THR A 575 -39.85 52.85 -42.18
N GLU A 576 -38.81 52.11 -41.77
CA GLU A 576 -38.91 50.77 -41.16
C GLU A 576 -39.57 50.79 -39.75
N PHE A 577 -40.08 51.96 -39.33
CA PHE A 577 -40.60 52.23 -38.00
C PHE A 577 -42.08 52.64 -38.04
N LEU A 578 -42.90 52.03 -37.18
CA LEU A 578 -44.32 52.29 -37.00
C LEU A 578 -44.58 52.75 -35.56
N THR A 579 -45.30 53.85 -35.35
CA THR A 579 -45.63 54.30 -33.99
C THR A 579 -46.73 53.44 -33.36
N ARG A 580 -46.86 53.51 -32.03
CA ARG A 580 -47.95 52.83 -31.30
C ARG A 580 -49.33 53.26 -31.77
N GLU A 581 -49.51 54.56 -32.05
CA GLU A 581 -50.78 55.12 -32.50
C GLU A 581 -51.14 54.67 -33.91
N ASP A 582 -50.16 54.53 -34.80
CA ASP A 582 -50.40 54.05 -36.16
C ASP A 582 -50.75 52.57 -36.19
N LEU A 583 -50.13 51.75 -35.33
CA LEU A 583 -50.50 50.34 -35.18
C LEU A 583 -51.95 50.19 -34.66
N ASP A 584 -52.35 50.99 -33.67
CA ASP A 584 -53.71 50.97 -33.11
C ASP A 584 -54.79 51.27 -34.18
N ARG A 585 -54.48 52.09 -35.19
CA ARG A 585 -55.41 52.41 -36.29
C ARG A 585 -55.69 51.22 -37.21
N LEU A 586 -54.80 50.22 -37.23
CA LEU A 586 -54.93 49.02 -38.06
C LEU A 586 -55.74 47.91 -37.36
N ILE A 587 -55.96 48.01 -36.05
CA ILE A 587 -56.65 46.99 -35.24
C ILE A 587 -58.17 47.17 -35.35
N HIS A 588 -58.90 46.05 -35.43
CA HIS A 588 -60.37 46.07 -35.41
C HIS A 588 -60.91 46.76 -34.13
N PRO A 589 -61.94 47.62 -34.24
CA PRO A 589 -62.46 48.39 -33.09
C PRO A 589 -62.80 47.55 -31.85
N ASP A 590 -63.44 46.39 -32.03
CA ASP A 590 -63.79 45.48 -30.92
C ASP A 590 -62.56 44.92 -30.18
N ASP A 591 -61.43 44.75 -30.87
CA ASP A 591 -60.22 44.13 -30.32
C ASP A 591 -59.26 45.19 -29.71
N LEU A 592 -59.47 46.47 -30.03
CA LEU A 592 -58.60 47.59 -29.63
C LEU A 592 -58.45 47.77 -28.10
N PRO A 593 -59.52 47.72 -27.28
CA PRO A 593 -59.38 47.89 -25.83
C PRO A 593 -58.52 46.80 -25.19
N HIS A 594 -58.67 45.56 -25.65
CA HIS A 594 -57.93 44.42 -25.13
C HIS A 594 -56.45 44.45 -25.57
N THR A 595 -56.19 44.75 -26.84
CA THR A 595 -54.82 44.83 -27.38
C THR A 595 -54.00 45.93 -26.70
N ARG A 596 -54.58 47.10 -26.41
CA ARG A 596 -53.91 48.18 -25.68
C ARG A 596 -53.41 47.75 -24.30
N VAL A 597 -54.26 47.10 -23.52
CA VAL A 597 -53.89 46.61 -22.17
C VAL A 597 -52.74 45.62 -22.23
N HIS A 598 -52.73 44.72 -23.22
CA HIS A 598 -51.67 43.73 -23.38
C HIS A 598 -50.35 44.37 -23.84
N PHE A 599 -50.38 45.26 -24.83
CA PHE A 599 -49.17 45.99 -25.24
C PHE A 599 -48.62 46.84 -24.10
N ASP A 600 -49.46 47.55 -23.34
CA ASP A 600 -49.01 48.31 -22.17
C ASP A 600 -48.39 47.40 -21.10
N SER A 601 -48.97 46.22 -20.88
CA SER A 601 -48.47 45.27 -19.87
C SER A 601 -47.09 44.72 -20.24
N ILE A 602 -46.84 44.38 -21.50
CA ILE A 602 -45.52 43.88 -21.93
C ILE A 602 -44.49 45.00 -22.04
N LEU A 603 -44.87 46.18 -22.53
CA LEU A 603 -43.97 47.33 -22.67
C LEU A 603 -43.56 47.92 -21.30
N LEU A 604 -44.44 47.85 -20.30
CA LEU A 604 -44.13 48.23 -18.91
C LEU A 604 -43.46 47.09 -18.11
N GLY A 605 -43.16 45.95 -18.74
CA GLY A 605 -42.52 44.81 -18.09
C GLY A 605 -43.37 44.09 -17.04
N ARG A 606 -44.69 44.32 -17.03
CA ARG A 606 -45.65 43.62 -16.15
C ARG A 606 -45.87 42.17 -16.60
N GLU A 607 -45.79 41.93 -17.91
CA GLU A 607 -45.81 40.59 -18.51
C GLU A 607 -44.50 40.35 -19.27
N LEU A 608 -43.87 39.18 -19.07
CA LEU A 608 -42.63 38.82 -19.76
C LEU A 608 -42.88 38.17 -21.13
N ASN A 609 -43.98 37.45 -21.26
CA ASN A 609 -44.39 36.81 -22.51
C ASN A 609 -45.87 37.10 -22.72
N SER A 610 -46.22 37.50 -23.93
CA SER A 610 -47.61 37.78 -24.31
C SER A 610 -47.91 37.11 -25.64
N ARG A 611 -49.06 36.44 -25.71
CA ARG A 611 -49.62 35.87 -26.92
C ARG A 611 -51.02 36.44 -27.09
N MET A 612 -51.24 37.16 -28.17
CA MET A 612 -52.51 37.81 -28.43
C MET A 612 -52.95 37.56 -29.87
N ASN A 613 -54.25 37.37 -30.04
CA ASN A 613 -54.89 37.19 -31.33
C ASN A 613 -55.88 38.33 -31.52
N PHE A 614 -55.71 39.10 -32.59
CA PHE A 614 -56.60 40.21 -32.89
C PHE A 614 -56.64 40.42 -34.40
N ARG A 615 -57.69 41.12 -34.84
CA ARG A 615 -57.91 41.36 -36.26
C ARG A 615 -57.18 42.63 -36.71
N LEU A 616 -56.39 42.50 -37.78
CA LEU A 616 -55.71 43.60 -38.45
C LEU A 616 -56.32 43.87 -39.82
N GLN A 617 -56.38 45.16 -40.18
CA GLN A 617 -56.84 45.59 -41.49
C GLN A 617 -55.79 45.28 -42.57
N HIS A 618 -56.21 44.62 -43.66
CA HIS A 618 -55.36 44.31 -44.81
C HIS A 618 -55.53 45.32 -45.96
N VAL A 619 -54.64 45.31 -46.98
CA VAL A 619 -54.69 46.23 -48.14
C VAL A 619 -56.07 46.35 -48.82
N GLY A 620 -56.86 45.27 -48.89
CA GLY A 620 -58.21 45.27 -49.48
C GLY A 620 -59.35 45.82 -48.60
N GLY A 621 -59.07 46.43 -47.45
CA GLY A 621 -60.06 47.07 -46.56
C GLY A 621 -60.78 46.17 -45.55
N GLY A 622 -60.65 44.85 -45.67
CA GLY A 622 -61.16 43.85 -44.73
C GLY A 622 -60.21 43.53 -43.56
N TYR A 623 -60.64 42.65 -42.66
CA TYR A 623 -59.92 42.25 -41.47
C TYR A 623 -59.48 40.79 -41.52
N GLU A 624 -58.23 40.53 -41.12
CA GLU A 624 -57.64 39.19 -41.04
C GLU A 624 -57.24 38.90 -39.60
N TRP A 625 -57.37 37.66 -39.13
CA TRP A 625 -56.87 37.27 -37.80
C TRP A 625 -55.33 37.15 -37.79
N TRP A 626 -54.69 37.91 -36.92
CA TRP A 626 -53.25 37.85 -36.68
C TRP A 626 -52.95 37.44 -35.25
N GLU A 627 -51.88 36.66 -35.12
CA GLU A 627 -51.32 36.27 -33.84
C GLU A 627 -50.00 37.00 -33.63
N PHE A 628 -49.90 37.73 -32.54
CA PHE A 628 -48.68 38.36 -32.07
C PHE A 628 -48.16 37.61 -30.86
N ARG A 629 -46.92 37.13 -30.97
CA ARG A 629 -46.18 36.52 -29.87
C ARG A 629 -45.03 37.42 -29.52
N SER A 630 -44.96 37.84 -28.26
CA SER A 630 -44.07 38.90 -27.82
C SER A 630 -43.37 38.47 -26.55
N THR A 631 -42.09 38.79 -26.44
CA THR A 631 -41.25 38.53 -25.28
C THR A 631 -40.50 39.79 -24.91
N ALA A 632 -40.64 40.20 -23.65
CA ALA A 632 -39.89 41.29 -23.05
C ALA A 632 -38.60 40.75 -22.41
N TYR A 633 -37.48 41.38 -22.74
CA TYR A 633 -36.18 41.13 -22.14
C TYR A 633 -35.90 42.18 -21.08
N ASN A 634 -35.73 41.73 -19.85
CA ASN A 634 -35.42 42.60 -18.73
C ASN A 634 -34.06 43.29 -18.92
N GLY A 635 -34.00 44.57 -18.60
CA GLY A 635 -32.76 45.34 -18.59
C GLY A 635 -32.03 45.33 -17.26
N LEU A 636 -31.13 46.29 -17.07
CA LEU A 636 -30.40 46.49 -15.80
C LEU A 636 -31.32 46.75 -14.60
N LYS A 637 -32.54 47.27 -14.82
CA LYS A 637 -33.54 47.51 -13.77
C LYS A 637 -34.80 46.68 -14.05
N PRO A 638 -35.46 46.11 -13.03
CA PRO A 638 -36.67 45.30 -13.22
C PRO A 638 -37.91 46.10 -13.67
N GLU A 639 -37.85 47.43 -13.59
CA GLU A 639 -39.01 48.32 -13.76
C GLU A 639 -39.31 48.68 -15.21
N ALA A 640 -38.37 48.44 -16.14
CA ALA A 640 -38.57 48.66 -17.57
C ALA A 640 -37.79 47.63 -18.39
N PRO A 641 -38.43 47.01 -19.41
CA PRO A 641 -37.73 46.09 -20.29
C PRO A 641 -36.68 46.83 -21.13
N TYR A 642 -35.55 46.18 -21.38
CA TYR A 642 -34.49 46.69 -22.24
C TYR A 642 -34.88 46.60 -23.72
N MET A 643 -35.59 45.53 -24.08
CA MET A 643 -35.99 45.25 -25.45
C MET A 643 -37.23 44.37 -25.45
N VAL A 644 -38.19 44.65 -26.35
CA VAL A 644 -39.33 43.76 -26.60
C VAL A 644 -39.21 43.26 -28.04
N LEU A 645 -39.15 41.94 -28.19
CA LEU A 645 -39.10 41.26 -29.49
C LEU A 645 -40.35 40.43 -29.66
N GLY A 646 -40.85 40.33 -30.87
CA GLY A 646 -41.96 39.47 -31.18
C GLY A 646 -41.95 38.95 -32.60
N VAL A 647 -42.87 38.04 -32.85
CA VAL A 647 -43.22 37.58 -34.20
C VAL A 647 -44.72 37.76 -34.38
N CYS A 648 -45.14 38.09 -35.59
CA CYS A 648 -46.54 38.11 -35.97
C CYS A 648 -46.78 37.24 -37.20
N GLN A 649 -47.88 36.50 -37.19
CA GLN A 649 -48.30 35.63 -38.29
C GLN A 649 -49.82 35.70 -38.48
N SER A 650 -50.29 35.50 -39.71
CA SER A 650 -51.72 35.32 -39.95
C SER A 650 -52.18 33.93 -39.48
N ILE A 651 -53.30 33.86 -38.77
CA ILE A 651 -53.92 32.62 -38.28
C ILE A 651 -55.30 32.38 -38.90
N GLN A 652 -55.67 33.11 -39.94
CA GLN A 652 -57.00 33.03 -40.57
C GLN A 652 -57.35 31.58 -40.96
N LYS A 653 -56.44 30.91 -41.66
CA LYS A 653 -56.62 29.51 -42.09
C LYS A 653 -56.85 28.54 -40.93
N TYR A 654 -56.25 28.79 -39.76
CA TYR A 654 -56.43 27.93 -38.59
C TYR A 654 -57.86 28.06 -38.05
N LYS A 655 -58.39 29.28 -37.99
CA LYS A 655 -59.76 29.54 -37.52
C LYS A 655 -60.81 28.87 -38.41
N ASP A 656 -60.63 28.95 -39.72
CA ASP A 656 -61.54 28.32 -40.68
C ASP A 656 -61.57 26.78 -40.50
N THR A 657 -60.42 26.15 -40.22
CA THR A 657 -60.35 24.69 -39.99
C THR A 657 -60.93 24.25 -38.64
N GLU A 658 -60.79 25.07 -37.60
CA GLU A 658 -61.30 24.79 -36.25
C GLU A 658 -62.84 24.69 -36.26
N GLU A 659 -63.51 25.63 -36.92
CA GLU A 659 -64.97 25.63 -37.06
C GLU A 659 -65.49 24.41 -37.81
N ALA A 660 -64.80 24.00 -38.89
CA ALA A 660 -65.17 22.82 -39.66
C ALA A 660 -65.10 21.52 -38.83
N LEU A 661 -64.10 21.40 -37.93
CA LEU A 661 -63.93 20.24 -37.07
C LEU A 661 -65.01 20.15 -35.98
N ILE A 662 -65.37 21.28 -35.37
CA ILE A 662 -66.44 21.33 -34.35
C ILE A 662 -67.75 20.81 -34.96
N ALA A 663 -68.10 21.31 -36.16
CA ALA A 663 -69.30 20.89 -36.86
C ALA A 663 -69.33 19.39 -37.24
N ALA A 664 -68.17 18.75 -37.41
CA ALA A 664 -68.08 17.32 -37.69
C ALA A 664 -68.24 16.46 -36.42
N ARG A 665 -67.65 16.90 -35.30
CA ARG A 665 -67.74 16.21 -33.99
C ARG A 665 -69.19 16.10 -33.51
N ASP A 666 -69.94 17.20 -33.57
CA ASP A 666 -71.30 17.25 -33.03
C ASP A 666 -72.24 16.27 -33.77
N ARG A 667 -72.03 16.09 -35.08
CA ARG A 667 -72.75 15.08 -35.89
C ARG A 667 -72.45 13.66 -35.42
N ALA A 668 -71.20 13.34 -35.08
CA ALA A 668 -70.82 12.00 -34.62
C ALA A 668 -71.43 11.67 -33.24
N LEU A 669 -71.44 12.63 -32.31
CA LEU A 669 -72.00 12.43 -30.96
C LEU A 669 -73.50 12.16 -30.96
N GLN A 670 -74.26 12.78 -31.86
CA GLN A 670 -75.69 12.51 -31.98
C GLN A 670 -75.99 11.08 -32.45
N ALA A 671 -75.20 10.54 -33.39
CA ALA A 671 -75.37 9.18 -33.89
C ALA A 671 -75.13 8.12 -32.80
N ASP A 672 -74.08 8.30 -31.98
CA ASP A 672 -73.70 7.34 -30.94
C ASP A 672 -74.75 7.23 -29.80
N LYS A 673 -75.39 8.35 -29.46
CA LYS A 673 -76.46 8.39 -28.46
C LYS A 673 -77.70 7.62 -28.89
N LEU A 674 -78.07 7.71 -30.17
CA LEU A 674 -79.19 6.94 -30.74
C LEU A 674 -78.90 5.44 -30.73
N LYS A 675 -77.68 5.03 -31.11
CA LYS A 675 -77.23 3.64 -31.10
C LYS A 675 -77.29 3.01 -29.70
N SER A 676 -76.86 3.76 -28.68
CA SER A 676 -76.86 3.28 -27.29
C SER A 676 -78.27 3.06 -26.74
N ALA A 677 -79.22 3.96 -27.06
CA ALA A 677 -80.62 3.81 -26.65
C ALA A 677 -81.29 2.57 -27.29
N PHE A 678 -80.98 2.29 -28.56
CA PHE A 678 -81.48 1.12 -29.27
C PHE A 678 -81.03 -0.20 -28.62
N LEU A 679 -79.73 -0.36 -28.33
CA LEU A 679 -79.18 -1.59 -27.74
C LEU A 679 -79.73 -1.88 -26.33
N ALA A 680 -79.98 -0.84 -25.54
CA ALA A 680 -80.54 -0.98 -24.20
C ALA A 680 -81.96 -1.56 -24.23
N ASN A 681 -82.80 -1.08 -25.17
CA ASN A 681 -84.17 -1.57 -25.34
C ASN A 681 -84.19 -3.03 -25.80
N MET A 682 -83.35 -3.40 -26.78
CA MET A 682 -83.27 -4.78 -27.29
C MET A 682 -82.89 -5.79 -26.20
N SER A 683 -81.97 -5.43 -25.31
CA SER A 683 -81.55 -6.33 -24.22
C SER A 683 -82.69 -6.65 -23.24
N HIS A 684 -83.62 -5.72 -23.03
CA HIS A 684 -84.74 -5.89 -22.12
C HIS A 684 -85.83 -6.79 -22.70
N GLU A 685 -86.14 -6.58 -23.99
CA GLU A 685 -87.10 -7.39 -24.76
C GLU A 685 -86.65 -8.84 -24.88
N ILE A 686 -85.35 -9.11 -25.02
CA ILE A 686 -84.79 -10.47 -25.08
C ILE A 686 -84.88 -11.20 -23.72
N ARG A 687 -84.58 -10.49 -22.62
CA ARG A 687 -84.45 -11.12 -21.29
C ARG A 687 -85.78 -11.65 -20.76
N THR A 688 -86.87 -10.96 -21.05
CA THR A 688 -88.20 -11.28 -20.52
C THR A 688 -88.69 -12.69 -20.93
N PRO A 689 -88.76 -13.06 -22.23
CA PRO A 689 -89.14 -14.40 -22.63
C PRO A 689 -88.09 -15.46 -22.24
N LEU A 690 -86.80 -15.12 -22.28
CA LEU A 690 -85.73 -16.03 -21.88
C LEU A 690 -85.87 -16.47 -20.41
N ASN A 691 -86.13 -15.52 -19.51
CA ASN A 691 -86.33 -15.80 -18.10
C ASN A 691 -87.58 -16.67 -17.86
N ALA A 692 -88.65 -16.44 -18.62
CA ALA A 692 -89.84 -17.29 -18.56
C ALA A 692 -89.52 -18.73 -19.01
N ILE A 693 -88.81 -18.91 -20.13
CA ILE A 693 -88.37 -20.23 -20.62
C ILE A 693 -87.56 -20.97 -19.58
N VAL A 694 -86.53 -20.32 -19.02
CA VAL A 694 -85.63 -20.93 -18.03
C VAL A 694 -86.40 -21.27 -16.76
N GLY A 695 -87.23 -20.34 -16.25
CA GLY A 695 -88.00 -20.54 -15.03
C GLY A 695 -88.96 -21.72 -15.12
N PHE A 696 -89.77 -21.80 -16.18
CA PHE A 696 -90.68 -22.93 -16.37
C PHE A 696 -89.95 -24.24 -16.68
N SER A 697 -88.78 -24.18 -17.34
CA SER A 697 -87.95 -25.38 -17.59
C SER A 697 -87.37 -25.94 -16.31
N ASP A 698 -86.99 -25.08 -15.35
CA ASP A 698 -86.46 -25.50 -14.06
C ASP A 698 -87.54 -26.19 -13.20
N LEU A 699 -88.77 -25.67 -13.25
CA LEU A 699 -89.93 -26.30 -12.58
C LEU A 699 -90.21 -27.71 -13.10
N LEU A 700 -89.99 -27.97 -14.39
CA LEU A 700 -90.21 -29.29 -15.02
C LEU A 700 -89.23 -30.38 -14.54
N GLN A 701 -88.17 -30.06 -13.79
CA GLN A 701 -87.26 -31.07 -13.25
C GLN A 701 -87.88 -31.90 -12.10
N ASN A 702 -88.89 -31.36 -11.40
CA ASN A 702 -89.55 -32.01 -10.27
C ASN A 702 -90.95 -32.51 -10.65
N LEU A 703 -91.01 -33.43 -11.63
CA LEU A 703 -92.28 -33.92 -12.20
C LEU A 703 -93.20 -34.60 -11.18
N ASP A 704 -92.64 -35.14 -10.08
CA ASP A 704 -93.39 -35.87 -9.05
C ASP A 704 -94.28 -34.95 -8.19
N VAL A 705 -94.07 -33.62 -8.26
CA VAL A 705 -94.77 -32.62 -7.44
C VAL A 705 -95.99 -32.03 -8.17
N PHE A 706 -96.03 -32.10 -9.50
CA PHE A 706 -97.02 -31.40 -10.32
C PHE A 706 -97.95 -32.35 -11.04
N THR A 707 -99.18 -31.90 -11.29
CA THR A 707 -100.13 -32.69 -12.08
C THR A 707 -99.72 -32.72 -13.56
N PRO A 708 -100.08 -33.78 -14.31
CA PRO A 708 -99.80 -33.86 -15.74
C PRO A 708 -100.33 -32.66 -16.54
N GLU A 709 -101.45 -32.07 -16.12
CA GLU A 709 -102.04 -30.88 -16.72
C GLU A 709 -101.19 -29.62 -16.51
N GLU A 710 -100.65 -29.41 -15.31
CA GLU A 710 -99.77 -28.26 -15.00
C GLU A 710 -98.44 -28.35 -15.75
N VAL A 711 -97.86 -29.55 -15.81
CA VAL A 711 -96.66 -29.84 -16.62
C VAL A 711 -96.89 -29.45 -18.09
N LYS A 712 -98.06 -29.75 -18.64
CA LYS A 712 -98.42 -29.38 -20.01
C LYS A 712 -98.49 -27.85 -20.20
N GLN A 713 -99.04 -27.11 -19.24
CA GLN A 713 -99.09 -25.64 -19.30
C GLN A 713 -97.71 -25.00 -19.23
N PHE A 714 -96.79 -25.55 -18.43
CA PHE A 714 -95.41 -25.07 -18.38
C PHE A 714 -94.71 -25.27 -19.73
N VAL A 715 -94.87 -26.45 -20.35
CA VAL A 715 -94.33 -26.74 -21.69
C VAL A 715 -94.93 -25.79 -22.73
N GLU A 716 -96.23 -25.51 -22.68
CA GLU A 716 -96.88 -24.56 -23.59
C GLU A 716 -96.35 -23.13 -23.41
N THR A 717 -96.17 -22.68 -22.17
CA THR A 717 -95.63 -21.35 -21.86
C THR A 717 -94.18 -21.22 -22.34
N ILE A 718 -93.36 -22.27 -22.18
CA ILE A 718 -92.00 -22.31 -22.74
C ILE A 718 -92.04 -22.16 -24.26
N ASN A 719 -92.89 -22.92 -24.96
CA ASN A 719 -92.98 -22.87 -26.41
C ASN A 719 -93.43 -21.50 -26.94
N ILE A 720 -94.41 -20.86 -26.28
CA ILE A 720 -94.84 -19.50 -26.63
C ILE A 720 -93.68 -18.52 -26.49
N ASN A 721 -92.96 -18.55 -25.36
CA ASN A 721 -91.84 -17.64 -25.12
C ASN A 721 -90.64 -17.94 -26.05
N CYS A 722 -90.38 -19.20 -26.40
CA CYS A 722 -89.39 -19.57 -27.41
C CYS A 722 -89.74 -18.97 -28.77
N THR A 723 -91.02 -19.04 -29.17
CA THR A 723 -91.50 -18.48 -30.44
C THR A 723 -91.36 -16.97 -30.45
N LEU A 724 -91.75 -16.30 -29.35
CA LEU A 724 -91.61 -14.84 -29.21
C LEU A 724 -90.14 -14.39 -29.27
N LEU A 725 -89.26 -15.11 -28.57
CA LEU A 725 -87.83 -14.79 -28.58
C LEU A 725 -87.20 -14.99 -29.96
N LEU A 726 -87.60 -16.04 -30.70
CA LEU A 726 -87.16 -16.25 -32.07
C LEU A 726 -87.63 -15.13 -33.00
N ALA A 727 -88.88 -14.67 -32.87
CA ALA A 727 -89.38 -13.52 -33.62
C ALA A 727 -88.55 -12.26 -33.34
N LEU A 728 -88.31 -11.92 -32.06
CA LEU A 728 -87.47 -10.78 -31.68
C LEU A 728 -86.03 -10.87 -32.21
N MET A 729 -85.43 -12.07 -32.19
CA MET A 729 -84.10 -12.23 -32.79
C MET A 729 -84.11 -12.01 -34.30
N ASN A 730 -85.13 -12.50 -35.00
CA ASN A 730 -85.27 -12.29 -36.43
C ASN A 730 -85.45 -10.80 -36.74
N ASP A 731 -86.28 -10.07 -35.99
CA ASP A 731 -86.46 -8.62 -36.15
C ASP A 731 -85.13 -7.85 -35.97
N ILE A 732 -84.30 -8.25 -34.99
CA ILE A 732 -82.96 -7.65 -34.79
C ILE A 732 -82.03 -7.94 -35.97
N LEU A 733 -82.07 -9.17 -36.49
CA LEU A 733 -81.26 -9.55 -37.66
C LEU A 733 -81.71 -8.80 -38.92
N ASP A 734 -83.01 -8.62 -39.10
CA ASP A 734 -83.57 -7.85 -40.22
C ASP A 734 -83.18 -6.37 -40.11
N MET A 735 -83.28 -5.76 -38.92
CA MET A 735 -82.78 -4.39 -38.70
C MET A 735 -81.27 -4.28 -38.99
N SER A 736 -80.48 -5.26 -38.57
CA SER A 736 -79.04 -5.29 -38.86
C SER A 736 -78.77 -5.40 -40.37
N ARG A 737 -79.59 -6.16 -41.11
CA ARG A 737 -79.48 -6.27 -42.58
C ARG A 737 -79.90 -4.97 -43.27
N ILE A 738 -80.89 -4.25 -42.73
CA ILE A 738 -81.27 -2.92 -43.21
C ILE A 738 -80.12 -1.92 -43.01
N GLU A 739 -79.49 -1.88 -41.82
CA GLU A 739 -78.35 -0.98 -41.54
C GLU A 739 -77.12 -1.29 -42.40
N SER A 740 -76.84 -2.57 -42.68
CA SER A 740 -75.74 -2.96 -43.58
C SER A 740 -76.11 -2.87 -45.06
N GLY A 741 -77.36 -2.56 -45.40
CA GLY A 741 -77.85 -2.48 -46.78
C GLY A 741 -77.93 -3.84 -47.50
N THR A 742 -78.02 -4.95 -46.77
CA THR A 742 -77.98 -6.33 -47.29
C THR A 742 -79.33 -7.05 -47.21
N MET A 743 -80.44 -6.32 -47.10
CA MET A 743 -81.78 -6.91 -47.09
C MET A 743 -82.27 -7.16 -48.52
N ASP A 744 -82.57 -8.41 -48.86
CA ASP A 744 -83.06 -8.80 -50.18
C ASP A 744 -84.60 -8.77 -50.21
N PHE A 745 -85.18 -8.07 -51.20
CA PHE A 745 -86.63 -7.97 -51.39
C PHE A 745 -87.10 -8.83 -52.56
N GLN A 746 -88.16 -9.62 -52.35
CA GLN A 746 -88.86 -10.36 -53.40
C GLN A 746 -90.23 -9.75 -53.65
N PHE A 747 -90.56 -9.47 -54.91
CA PHE A 747 -91.81 -8.81 -55.30
C PHE A 747 -92.69 -9.83 -56.05
N GLU A 748 -93.89 -10.10 -55.51
CA GLU A 748 -94.90 -10.98 -56.13
C GLU A 748 -96.30 -10.34 -56.10
N SER A 749 -97.19 -10.79 -57.00
CA SER A 749 -98.57 -10.29 -57.10
C SER A 749 -99.52 -11.16 -56.28
N HIS A 750 -100.28 -10.56 -55.37
CA HIS A 750 -101.23 -11.25 -54.49
C HIS A 750 -102.63 -10.63 -54.60
N ASP A 751 -103.67 -11.47 -54.47
CA ASP A 751 -105.05 -10.99 -54.36
C ASP A 751 -105.24 -10.35 -52.98
N LEU A 752 -105.52 -9.05 -52.95
CA LEU A 752 -105.67 -8.30 -51.71
C LEU A 752 -106.80 -8.88 -50.82
N THR A 753 -107.83 -9.48 -51.44
CA THR A 753 -109.00 -10.01 -50.75
C THR A 753 -108.68 -11.30 -49.98
N SER A 754 -107.68 -12.07 -50.41
CA SER A 754 -107.22 -13.28 -49.71
C SER A 754 -106.19 -13.02 -48.62
N VAL A 755 -105.54 -11.84 -48.62
CA VAL A 755 -104.57 -11.41 -47.61
C VAL A 755 -105.23 -10.67 -46.44
N LEU A 756 -106.45 -10.14 -46.63
CA LEU A 756 -107.18 -9.34 -45.64
C LEU A 756 -108.37 -10.05 -44.95
N GLN A 757 -108.62 -11.35 -45.22
CA GLN A 757 -109.45 -12.22 -44.36
C GLN A 757 -108.58 -12.89 -43.30
#